data_AF-A0A932Z0E8-F1
#
_entry.id   AF-A0A932Z0E8-F1
#
_cell.length_a   1.000
_cell.length_b   1.000
_cell.length_c   1.000
_cell.angle_alpha   90.00
_cell.angle_beta   90.00
_cell.angle_gamma   90.00
#
_symmetry.space_group_name_H-M   'P 1'
#
loop_
_entity.id
_entity.type
_entity.pdbx_description
1 polymer ?
#
loop_
_entity_poly.entity_id
_entity_poly.type
_entity_poly.pdbx_seq_one_letter_code
_entity_poly.pdbx_strand_id
1 'polypeptide(L)'
;MKRRIAWWCAALLTLVAILSLPIVAQRAPIRDLRLANFFLKWHLSEEEARDLAKWDVIILDMEVAVNTPREFALLRSLNPNARILAYVTSQEIRRDASEHPQSPLRRKLASAIQGDWYLRSATGARVSWWPQTWLLDVTDRGWTDALAAFVGDTIASDPRWDGVFYDNLWGGIRWFNEQRGALDLDGDGVADDPATLDPRWQDGVRALLTASRVRVRDGFLILGNGDATYADLVNGILFEHFPNTTAGDWAASMRAYARVLDRAVEPVIAIINANTANTGVQDPRAMRFGLTSAMLGGGFYSFDFGDLEHAQRWWYEAYEVAIGEPISGPARITDVRAASLAANPVDADGFAPGVYRRDYDQGVVLVNATSIEQRVRFDEAFELAVGADVVAEEVRRIVSEVALPPQDGAILLRPIEEIRGQPFTNGTFVRVLRSDGRVARNGFFASDPNARGRESVETIDLDRDGAPETVTTDGGMIRVYRDGVVFREFAPFGDPTRGALDFAIGDLDRNGTWEIVVVERDRGARLGVFNLLEGRRLSPYRTPFGPTWANGMSVALVRRTPDAFPAIVVAAGAGAPPEVRLLDHRGWATGVRFLAYDRKFRGGVHVAAGDTDGDGREEIVTGAGLGGGPHVRVFDAATQELRSQFFAFASERRGGVDVAVADLDGDGNGEILAMSATVLTAAYDR
;
A
#
# COMPACT_ATOMS: atom_id res chain seq x y z
N MET A 1 3.91 -30.99 75.43
CA MET A 1 4.65 -30.16 76.40
C MET A 1 5.57 -29.24 75.60
N LYS A 2 5.23 -27.92 75.52
CA LYS A 2 6.05 -26.70 75.25
C LYS A 2 7.14 -26.77 74.14
N ARG A 3 7.30 -25.89 73.14
CA ARG A 3 6.78 -24.55 72.69
C ARG A 3 7.31 -24.34 71.25
N ARG A 4 6.49 -23.95 70.25
CA ARG A 4 6.41 -22.63 69.53
C ARG A 4 7.76 -22.07 69.03
N ILE A 5 7.95 -21.69 67.75
CA ILE A 5 7.47 -20.46 67.05
C ILE A 5 7.71 -20.65 65.52
N ALA A 6 6.68 -20.63 64.65
CA ALA A 6 6.36 -19.64 63.58
C ALA A 6 7.57 -19.10 62.77
N TRP A 7 7.59 -19.03 61.44
CA TRP A 7 6.83 -18.12 60.57
C TRP A 7 6.71 -18.66 59.13
N TRP A 8 5.65 -18.22 58.45
CA TRP A 8 5.15 -18.61 57.13
C TRP A 8 5.97 -18.05 55.96
N CYS A 9 6.02 -18.75 54.82
CA CYS A 9 5.41 -18.29 53.57
C CYS A 9 5.43 -19.36 52.48
N ALA A 10 4.33 -19.38 51.73
CA ALA A 10 3.92 -20.43 50.82
C ALA A 10 4.83 -20.58 49.60
N ALA A 11 4.92 -21.82 49.15
CA ALA A 11 5.48 -22.21 47.86
C ALA A 11 4.72 -21.49 46.74
N LEU A 12 5.42 -20.61 46.02
CA LEU A 12 4.98 -20.12 44.72
C LEU A 12 5.72 -20.95 43.66
N LEU A 13 4.94 -21.74 42.92
CA LEU A 13 5.32 -22.28 41.63
C LEU A 13 5.74 -21.11 40.73
N THR A 14 7.03 -20.94 40.48
CA THR A 14 7.52 -20.15 39.35
C THR A 14 7.33 -20.98 38.09
N LEU A 15 6.12 -20.85 37.51
CA LEU A 15 5.91 -21.01 36.08
C LEU A 15 6.89 -20.05 35.40
N VAL A 16 7.92 -20.59 34.73
CA VAL A 16 8.67 -19.82 33.74
C VAL A 16 7.69 -19.61 32.59
N ALA A 17 6.98 -18.48 32.64
CA ALA A 17 6.28 -17.95 31.49
C ALA A 17 7.34 -17.74 30.40
N ILE A 18 7.35 -18.61 29.41
CA ILE A 18 7.94 -18.31 28.11
C ILE A 18 7.16 -17.10 27.62
N LEU A 19 7.72 -15.91 27.83
CA LEU A 19 7.34 -14.72 27.11
C LEU A 19 7.59 -15.03 25.64
N SER A 20 6.55 -15.46 24.94
CA SER A 20 6.42 -15.30 23.51
C SER A 20 6.62 -13.81 23.25
N LEU A 21 7.85 -13.45 22.88
CA LEU A 21 8.17 -12.14 22.35
C LEU A 21 7.19 -11.86 21.20
N PRO A 22 6.66 -10.63 21.11
CA PRO A 22 5.82 -10.29 19.98
C PRO A 22 6.62 -10.58 18.72
N ILE A 23 6.06 -11.43 17.87
CA ILE A 23 6.39 -11.52 16.46
C ILE A 23 6.52 -10.07 16.00
N VAL A 24 7.68 -9.68 15.47
CA VAL A 24 7.79 -8.47 14.66
C VAL A 24 6.75 -8.70 13.58
N ALA A 25 5.57 -8.10 13.76
CA ALA A 25 4.60 -8.00 12.70
C ALA A 25 5.37 -7.31 11.58
N GLN A 26 5.59 -8.03 10.47
CA GLN A 26 5.85 -7.36 9.20
C GLN A 26 4.80 -6.26 9.14
N ARG A 27 5.24 -4.99 9.21
CA ARG A 27 4.36 -3.88 8.88
C ARG A 27 3.79 -4.23 7.52
N ALA A 28 2.46 -4.22 7.41
CA ALA A 28 1.83 -4.38 6.11
C ALA A 28 2.47 -3.37 5.14
N PRO A 29 2.64 -3.72 3.85
CA PRO A 29 3.13 -2.80 2.82
C PRO A 29 2.50 -1.42 3.01
N ILE A 30 3.32 -0.37 3.13
CA ILE A 30 2.87 0.99 3.39
C ILE A 30 2.35 1.57 2.06
N ARG A 31 1.18 1.11 1.63
CA ARG A 31 0.37 1.79 0.62
C ARG A 31 -0.54 2.79 1.33
N ASP A 32 -0.01 3.97 1.64
CA ASP A 32 -0.79 5.03 2.28
C ASP A 32 -1.90 5.60 1.40
N LEU A 33 -1.79 5.35 0.09
CA LEU A 33 -2.87 5.65 -0.83
C LEU A 33 -4.00 4.63 -0.67
N ARG A 34 -5.03 5.04 0.07
CA ARG A 34 -6.20 4.21 0.37
C ARG A 34 -7.23 4.32 -0.75
N LEU A 35 -7.56 3.21 -1.38
CA LEU A 35 -8.45 3.16 -2.55
C LEU A 35 -9.75 2.45 -2.24
N ALA A 36 -10.84 3.02 -2.74
CA ALA A 36 -12.16 2.42 -2.74
C ALA A 36 -12.66 2.23 -4.19
N ASN A 37 -13.49 1.21 -4.40
CA ASN A 37 -14.22 1.03 -5.67
C ASN A 37 -15.70 0.86 -5.40
N PHE A 38 -16.51 1.65 -6.12
CA PHE A 38 -17.96 1.56 -6.11
C PHE A 38 -18.42 0.77 -7.34
N PHE A 39 -18.77 -0.51 -7.16
CA PHE A 39 -19.05 -1.45 -8.25
C PHE A 39 -20.40 -2.17 -8.06
N LEU A 40 -21.44 -1.67 -8.71
CA LEU A 40 -22.83 -2.06 -8.47
C LEU A 40 -23.43 -2.98 -9.53
N LYS A 41 -22.60 -3.68 -10.34
CA LYS A 41 -23.13 -4.79 -11.14
C LYS A 41 -23.59 -5.92 -10.22
N TRP A 42 -24.65 -6.61 -10.64
CA TRP A 42 -25.23 -7.72 -9.89
C TRP A 42 -24.50 -9.05 -10.09
N HIS A 43 -23.47 -9.06 -10.93
CA HIS A 43 -22.65 -10.21 -11.27
C HIS A 43 -21.20 -9.75 -11.39
N LEU A 44 -20.28 -10.62 -10.95
CA LEU A 44 -18.86 -10.49 -11.23
C LEU A 44 -18.42 -11.54 -12.25
N SER A 45 -17.62 -11.13 -13.21
CA SER A 45 -16.75 -12.04 -13.98
C SER A 45 -15.46 -12.34 -13.21
N GLU A 46 -14.75 -13.39 -13.63
CA GLU A 46 -13.43 -13.72 -13.07
C GLU A 46 -12.41 -12.58 -13.26
N GLU A 47 -12.44 -11.91 -14.42
CA GLU A 47 -11.59 -10.76 -14.70
C GLU A 47 -11.90 -9.59 -13.77
N GLU A 48 -13.18 -9.26 -13.58
CA GLU A 48 -13.60 -8.20 -12.66
C GLU A 48 -13.20 -8.52 -11.22
N ALA A 49 -13.32 -9.78 -10.78
CA ALA A 49 -12.86 -10.20 -9.45
C ALA A 49 -11.34 -10.04 -9.28
N ARG A 50 -10.54 -10.35 -10.32
CA ARG A 50 -9.08 -10.17 -10.29
C ARG A 50 -8.67 -8.71 -10.26
N ASP A 51 -9.37 -7.86 -11.02
CA ASP A 51 -9.09 -6.44 -11.02
C ASP A 51 -9.49 -5.78 -9.70
N LEU A 52 -10.71 -6.05 -9.21
CA LEU A 52 -11.22 -5.45 -7.97
C LEU A 52 -10.35 -5.80 -6.76
N ALA A 53 -9.59 -6.89 -6.79
CA ALA A 53 -8.65 -7.25 -5.74
C ALA A 53 -7.56 -6.19 -5.49
N LYS A 54 -7.36 -5.23 -6.41
CA LYS A 54 -6.40 -4.13 -6.26
C LYS A 54 -6.84 -3.02 -5.28
N TRP A 55 -8.11 -3.00 -4.88
CA TRP A 55 -8.67 -1.95 -4.00
C TRP A 55 -8.76 -2.41 -2.54
N ASP A 56 -8.67 -1.46 -1.61
CA ASP A 56 -8.73 -1.71 -0.16
C ASP A 56 -10.16 -1.80 0.36
N VAL A 57 -11.07 -1.02 -0.23
CA VAL A 57 -12.50 -1.01 0.08
C VAL A 57 -13.30 -1.24 -1.20
N ILE A 58 -14.22 -2.19 -1.18
CA ILE A 58 -15.01 -2.55 -2.36
C ILE A 58 -16.47 -2.58 -1.94
N ILE A 59 -17.28 -1.74 -2.58
CA ILE A 59 -18.73 -1.73 -2.39
C ILE A 59 -19.34 -2.48 -3.56
N LEU A 60 -19.97 -3.62 -3.26
CA LEU A 60 -20.59 -4.50 -4.25
C LEU A 60 -22.09 -4.55 -4.07
N ASP A 61 -22.83 -4.71 -5.16
CA ASP A 61 -24.24 -5.02 -5.08
C ASP A 61 -24.46 -6.31 -4.24
N MET A 62 -25.41 -6.29 -3.31
CA MET A 62 -25.68 -7.44 -2.43
C MET A 62 -25.94 -8.74 -3.21
N GLU A 63 -26.47 -8.66 -4.44
CA GLU A 63 -26.82 -9.83 -5.24
C GLU A 63 -25.59 -10.63 -5.70
N VAL A 64 -24.41 -10.01 -5.75
CA VAL A 64 -23.15 -10.68 -6.15
C VAL A 64 -22.89 -11.94 -5.32
N ALA A 65 -23.23 -11.91 -4.03
CA ALA A 65 -23.05 -13.04 -3.11
C ALA A 65 -23.85 -14.29 -3.49
N VAL A 66 -24.95 -14.12 -4.22
CA VAL A 66 -25.86 -15.20 -4.64
C VAL A 66 -25.69 -15.51 -6.12
N ASN A 67 -25.54 -14.48 -6.96
CA ASN A 67 -25.46 -14.63 -8.41
C ASN A 67 -24.10 -15.19 -8.86
N THR A 68 -23.00 -14.77 -8.24
CA THR A 68 -21.63 -15.14 -8.63
C THR A 68 -20.75 -15.47 -7.42
N PRO A 69 -21.10 -16.53 -6.64
CA PRO A 69 -20.42 -16.86 -5.39
C PRO A 69 -18.98 -17.33 -5.58
N ARG A 70 -18.63 -17.88 -6.76
CA ARG A 70 -17.27 -18.35 -7.07
C ARG A 70 -16.32 -17.18 -7.30
N GLU A 71 -16.78 -16.17 -8.04
CA GLU A 71 -16.01 -14.98 -8.36
C GLU A 71 -15.82 -14.09 -7.13
N PHE A 72 -16.82 -14.01 -6.24
CA PHE A 72 -16.65 -13.39 -4.93
C PHE A 72 -15.61 -14.15 -4.08
N ALA A 73 -15.66 -15.49 -4.04
CA ALA A 73 -14.64 -16.27 -3.33
C ALA A 73 -13.23 -16.07 -3.92
N LEU A 74 -13.12 -15.95 -5.25
CA LEU A 74 -11.86 -15.63 -5.91
C LEU A 74 -11.34 -14.24 -5.49
N LEU A 75 -12.18 -13.21 -5.54
CA LEU A 75 -11.81 -11.86 -5.08
C LEU A 75 -11.25 -11.90 -3.65
N ARG A 76 -11.94 -12.58 -2.72
CA ARG A 76 -11.46 -12.76 -1.33
C ARG A 76 -10.14 -13.51 -1.23
N SER A 77 -9.91 -14.50 -2.09
CA SER A 77 -8.64 -15.25 -2.08
C SER A 77 -7.47 -14.44 -2.60
N LEU A 78 -7.72 -13.50 -3.53
CA LEU A 78 -6.70 -12.64 -4.12
C LEU A 78 -6.38 -11.45 -3.22
N ASN A 79 -7.36 -10.91 -2.51
CA ASN A 79 -7.16 -9.88 -1.50
C ASN A 79 -7.98 -10.20 -0.23
N PRO A 80 -7.40 -10.95 0.73
CA PRO A 80 -8.07 -11.25 2.00
C PRO A 80 -8.19 -10.04 2.92
N ASN A 81 -7.44 -8.96 2.68
CA ASN A 81 -7.44 -7.75 3.50
C ASN A 81 -8.46 -6.71 3.05
N ALA A 82 -8.97 -6.80 1.80
CA ALA A 82 -9.98 -5.89 1.27
C ALA A 82 -11.25 -5.91 2.14
N ARG A 83 -11.79 -4.72 2.43
CA ARG A 83 -13.08 -4.54 3.10
C ARG A 83 -14.20 -4.55 2.06
N ILE A 84 -15.02 -5.59 2.06
CA ILE A 84 -16.08 -5.76 1.07
C ILE A 84 -17.45 -5.52 1.70
N LEU A 85 -18.16 -4.50 1.21
CA LEU A 85 -19.45 -4.05 1.75
C LEU A 85 -20.59 -4.33 0.78
N ALA A 86 -21.72 -4.81 1.32
CA ALA A 86 -22.93 -5.01 0.54
C ALA A 86 -23.67 -3.69 0.37
N TYR A 87 -23.84 -3.24 -0.86
CA TYR A 87 -24.70 -2.12 -1.22
C TYR A 87 -26.17 -2.51 -1.05
N VAL A 88 -26.87 -1.74 -0.21
CA VAL A 88 -28.29 -1.88 0.11
C VAL A 88 -28.93 -0.50 0.11
N THR A 89 -30.00 -0.31 -0.65
CA THR A 89 -30.77 0.94 -0.63
C THR A 89 -31.58 1.05 0.64
N SER A 90 -31.40 2.12 1.42
CA SER A 90 -32.08 2.28 2.71
C SER A 90 -33.45 2.96 2.60
N GLN A 91 -33.63 3.82 1.60
CA GLN A 91 -34.82 4.67 1.44
C GLN A 91 -35.57 4.40 0.13
N GLU A 92 -35.13 3.43 -0.66
CA GLU A 92 -35.73 3.10 -1.96
C GLU A 92 -35.76 1.59 -2.21
N ILE A 93 -36.72 1.18 -3.02
CA ILE A 93 -36.77 -0.18 -3.58
C ILE A 93 -37.17 -0.13 -5.06
N ARG A 94 -36.60 -1.02 -5.87
CA ARG A 94 -37.02 -1.16 -7.27
C ARG A 94 -38.45 -1.67 -7.37
N ARG A 95 -39.19 -1.17 -8.36
CA ARG A 95 -40.58 -1.59 -8.64
C ARG A 95 -40.70 -3.04 -9.07
N ASP A 96 -39.66 -3.58 -9.70
CA ASP A 96 -39.58 -4.97 -10.18
C ASP A 96 -38.84 -5.91 -9.20
N ALA A 97 -38.48 -5.43 -7.99
CA ALA A 97 -37.67 -6.20 -7.04
C ALA A 97 -38.27 -7.58 -6.70
N SER A 98 -39.60 -7.70 -6.68
CA SER A 98 -40.30 -8.96 -6.39
C SER A 98 -40.22 -9.99 -7.53
N GLU A 99 -40.02 -9.55 -8.77
CA GLU A 99 -40.21 -10.38 -9.97
C GLU A 99 -38.92 -10.56 -10.77
N HIS A 100 -37.95 -9.65 -10.64
CA HIS A 100 -36.73 -9.69 -11.44
C HIS A 100 -35.92 -10.98 -11.16
N PRO A 101 -35.51 -11.74 -12.17
CA PRO A 101 -34.90 -13.07 -11.98
C PRO A 101 -33.55 -13.02 -11.28
N GLN A 102 -32.79 -11.94 -11.47
CA GLN A 102 -31.44 -11.75 -10.93
C GLN A 102 -31.40 -10.99 -9.59
N SER A 103 -32.54 -10.79 -8.93
CA SER A 103 -32.62 -10.05 -7.65
C SER A 103 -33.13 -10.89 -6.47
N PRO A 104 -32.59 -12.09 -6.20
CA PRO A 104 -33.11 -12.95 -5.14
C PRO A 104 -33.10 -12.28 -3.75
N LEU A 105 -32.08 -11.50 -3.41
CA LEU A 105 -32.01 -10.82 -2.10
C LEU A 105 -32.96 -9.63 -2.03
N ARG A 106 -33.04 -8.82 -3.10
CA ARG A 106 -34.01 -7.72 -3.23
C ARG A 106 -35.44 -8.23 -3.20
N ARG A 107 -35.71 -9.40 -3.79
CA ARG A 107 -37.02 -10.07 -3.71
C ARG A 107 -37.36 -10.44 -2.28
N LYS A 108 -36.40 -11.00 -1.54
CA LYS A 108 -36.57 -11.31 -0.11
C LYS A 108 -36.90 -10.04 0.68
N LEU A 109 -36.15 -8.95 0.48
CA LEU A 109 -36.44 -7.66 1.11
C LEU A 109 -37.81 -7.11 0.73
N ALA A 110 -38.13 -7.08 -0.57
CA ALA A 110 -39.41 -6.58 -1.08
C ALA A 110 -40.61 -7.37 -0.54
N SER A 111 -40.46 -8.68 -0.31
CA SER A 111 -41.53 -9.52 0.25
C SER A 111 -41.91 -9.16 1.69
N ALA A 112 -41.03 -8.46 2.42
CA ALA A 112 -41.28 -7.99 3.78
C ALA A 112 -41.95 -6.61 3.83
N ILE A 113 -41.92 -5.84 2.73
CA ILE A 113 -42.40 -4.46 2.69
C ILE A 113 -43.94 -4.42 2.77
N GLN A 114 -44.46 -3.68 3.74
CA GLN A 114 -45.89 -3.43 3.89
C GLN A 114 -46.35 -2.19 3.11
N GLY A 115 -47.64 -2.15 2.78
CA GLY A 115 -48.20 -1.08 1.94
C GLY A 115 -48.06 0.33 2.52
N ASP A 116 -48.07 0.45 3.84
CA ASP A 116 -48.03 1.75 4.53
C ASP A 116 -46.60 2.26 4.73
N TRP A 117 -45.58 1.43 4.46
CA TRP A 117 -44.17 1.80 4.57
C TRP A 117 -43.63 2.57 3.36
N TYR A 118 -44.42 2.72 2.30
CA TYR A 118 -44.03 3.56 1.17
C TYR A 118 -44.24 5.02 1.52
N LEU A 119 -43.25 5.85 1.17
CA LEU A 119 -43.41 7.29 1.28
C LEU A 119 -44.52 7.76 0.31
N ARG A 120 -45.40 8.63 0.80
CA ARG A 120 -46.57 9.10 0.07
C ARG A 120 -46.65 10.61 0.00
N SER A 121 -47.36 11.09 -1.01
CA SER A 121 -47.88 12.45 -1.03
C SER A 121 -49.22 12.52 -0.31
N ALA A 122 -49.70 13.73 0.03
CA ALA A 122 -51.01 13.99 0.64
C ALA A 122 -52.20 13.47 -0.18
N THR A 123 -52.00 13.12 -1.45
CA THR A 123 -53.00 12.44 -2.29
C THR A 123 -53.05 10.92 -2.07
N GLY A 124 -52.19 10.38 -1.20
CA GLY A 124 -51.98 8.95 -0.97
C GLY A 124 -51.12 8.24 -2.03
N ALA A 125 -50.61 8.96 -3.04
CA ALA A 125 -49.79 8.37 -4.10
C ALA A 125 -48.36 8.09 -3.61
N ARG A 126 -47.80 6.94 -4.02
CA ARG A 126 -46.38 6.63 -3.78
C ARG A 126 -45.49 7.57 -4.56
N VAL A 127 -44.39 7.99 -3.96
CA VAL A 127 -43.42 8.89 -4.59
C VAL A 127 -42.15 8.16 -5.02
N SER A 128 -41.44 8.73 -5.99
CA SER A 128 -40.18 8.21 -6.54
C SER A 128 -39.22 9.37 -6.79
N TRP A 129 -37.94 9.15 -6.53
CA TRP A 129 -36.88 10.04 -6.99
C TRP A 129 -36.33 9.56 -8.33
N TRP A 130 -35.91 8.30 -8.39
CA TRP A 130 -35.44 7.67 -9.62
C TRP A 130 -36.55 6.95 -10.39
N PRO A 131 -36.48 6.89 -11.73
CA PRO A 131 -37.37 6.04 -12.52
C PRO A 131 -37.30 4.58 -12.06
N GLN A 132 -38.44 3.90 -12.03
CA GLN A 132 -38.55 2.49 -11.63
C GLN A 132 -38.21 2.17 -10.17
N THR A 133 -38.16 3.16 -9.28
CA THR A 133 -38.09 2.94 -7.83
C THR A 133 -39.38 3.39 -7.12
N TRP A 134 -39.54 2.99 -5.87
CA TRP A 134 -40.45 3.58 -4.90
C TRP A 134 -39.66 3.99 -3.67
N LEU A 135 -39.95 5.18 -3.14
CA LEU A 135 -39.38 5.64 -1.87
C LEU A 135 -40.08 4.95 -0.69
N LEU A 136 -39.31 4.70 0.36
CA LEU A 136 -39.75 4.09 1.61
C LEU A 136 -39.62 5.11 2.73
N ASP A 137 -40.61 5.13 3.61
CA ASP A 137 -40.67 6.08 4.71
C ASP A 137 -39.79 5.59 5.87
N VAL A 138 -38.63 6.21 6.06
CA VAL A 138 -37.73 5.88 7.17
C VAL A 138 -38.23 6.38 8.52
N THR A 139 -39.28 7.20 8.56
CA THR A 139 -39.91 7.60 9.82
C THR A 139 -40.80 6.49 10.38
N ASP A 140 -41.21 5.53 9.53
CA ASP A 140 -41.91 4.32 9.94
C ASP A 140 -40.93 3.31 10.60
N ARG A 141 -41.24 2.93 11.84
CA ARG A 141 -40.41 2.00 12.62
C ARG A 141 -40.50 0.56 12.14
N GLY A 142 -41.62 0.16 11.54
CA GLY A 142 -41.77 -1.14 10.90
C GLY A 142 -40.79 -1.31 9.74
N TRP A 143 -40.66 -0.31 8.87
CA TRP A 143 -39.69 -0.35 7.77
C TRP A 143 -38.24 -0.39 8.29
N THR A 144 -37.87 0.53 9.16
CA THR A 144 -36.49 0.64 9.65
C THR A 144 -36.05 -0.60 10.44
N ASP A 145 -36.93 -1.20 11.25
CA ASP A 145 -36.64 -2.47 11.92
C ASP A 145 -36.57 -3.66 10.94
N ALA A 146 -37.43 -3.70 9.93
CA ALA A 146 -37.42 -4.77 8.92
C ALA A 146 -36.14 -4.72 8.07
N LEU A 147 -35.68 -3.53 7.67
CA LEU A 147 -34.43 -3.36 6.95
C LEU A 147 -33.23 -3.74 7.84
N ALA A 148 -33.19 -3.29 9.10
CA ALA A 148 -32.14 -3.66 10.03
C ALA A 148 -32.09 -5.19 10.28
N ALA A 149 -33.26 -5.84 10.36
CA ALA A 149 -33.37 -7.30 10.46
C ALA A 149 -32.87 -7.99 9.19
N PHE A 150 -33.24 -7.50 8.00
CA PHE A 150 -32.73 -8.03 6.74
C PHE A 150 -31.20 -7.97 6.68
N VAL A 151 -30.61 -6.82 7.05
CA VAL A 151 -29.15 -6.66 7.07
C VAL A 151 -28.50 -7.59 8.10
N GLY A 152 -29.00 -7.67 9.33
CA GLY A 152 -28.48 -8.58 10.34
C GLY A 152 -28.57 -10.06 9.93
N ASP A 153 -29.76 -10.49 9.53
CA ASP A 153 -30.08 -11.90 9.32
C ASP A 153 -29.61 -12.43 7.96
N THR A 154 -29.41 -11.56 6.97
CA THR A 154 -29.08 -11.96 5.59
C THR A 154 -27.68 -11.52 5.16
N ILE A 155 -27.29 -10.28 5.46
CA ILE A 155 -26.02 -9.73 4.99
C ILE A 155 -24.93 -10.01 6.02
N ALA A 156 -25.11 -9.58 7.27
CA ALA A 156 -24.12 -9.73 8.33
C ALA A 156 -23.98 -11.17 8.85
N SER A 157 -24.93 -12.06 8.53
CA SER A 157 -24.80 -13.50 8.82
C SER A 157 -23.90 -14.23 7.81
N ASP A 158 -23.68 -13.66 6.62
CA ASP A 158 -22.73 -14.17 5.63
C ASP A 158 -21.32 -13.67 5.99
N PRO A 159 -20.36 -14.58 6.27
CA PRO A 159 -19.00 -14.18 6.65
C PRO A 159 -18.22 -13.52 5.50
N ARG A 160 -18.72 -13.61 4.25
CA ARG A 160 -18.06 -13.00 3.08
C ARG A 160 -18.21 -11.49 3.02
N TRP A 161 -19.15 -10.88 3.76
CA TRP A 161 -19.31 -9.42 3.84
C TRP A 161 -18.63 -8.88 5.09
N ASP A 162 -17.83 -7.81 4.97
CA ASP A 162 -17.27 -7.09 6.13
C ASP A 162 -18.23 -6.01 6.65
N GLY A 163 -19.17 -5.58 5.81
CA GLY A 163 -20.06 -4.50 6.15
C GLY A 163 -21.25 -4.36 5.21
N VAL A 164 -22.06 -3.36 5.51
CA VAL A 164 -23.14 -2.86 4.66
C VAL A 164 -22.84 -1.42 4.27
N PHE A 165 -23.14 -1.08 3.03
CA PHE A 165 -23.22 0.29 2.55
C PHE A 165 -24.69 0.64 2.34
N TYR A 166 -25.22 1.51 3.18
CA TYR A 166 -26.58 2.03 3.01
C TYR A 166 -26.57 3.17 2.02
N ASP A 167 -27.22 2.97 0.89
CA ASP A 167 -27.47 4.03 -0.07
C ASP A 167 -28.67 4.89 0.34
N ASN A 168 -28.68 6.13 -0.13
CA ASN A 168 -29.63 7.18 0.21
C ASN A 168 -29.64 7.54 1.70
N LEU A 169 -28.51 7.60 2.42
CA LEU A 169 -28.53 8.12 3.81
C LEU A 169 -28.66 9.66 3.85
N TRP A 170 -29.75 10.18 3.29
CA TRP A 170 -29.99 11.62 3.21
C TRP A 170 -30.14 12.26 4.59
N GLY A 171 -29.50 13.41 4.81
CA GLY A 171 -29.62 14.22 6.03
C GLY A 171 -30.98 14.91 6.19
N GLY A 172 -31.87 14.80 5.19
CA GLY A 172 -33.21 15.38 5.21
C GLY A 172 -33.99 15.04 3.94
N ILE A 173 -35.28 15.33 3.94
CA ILE A 173 -36.22 15.07 2.82
C ILE A 173 -37.00 16.32 2.39
N ARG A 174 -36.80 17.45 3.07
CA ARG A 174 -37.47 18.72 2.75
C ARG A 174 -37.24 19.17 1.31
N TRP A 175 -36.01 19.03 0.81
CA TRP A 175 -35.66 19.38 -0.56
C TRP A 175 -36.49 18.62 -1.59
N PHE A 176 -36.85 17.36 -1.31
CA PHE A 176 -37.72 16.57 -2.17
C PHE A 176 -39.13 17.14 -2.17
N ASN A 177 -39.65 17.50 -1.00
CA ASN A 177 -40.95 18.15 -0.86
C ASN A 177 -41.01 19.48 -1.63
N GLU A 178 -39.94 20.27 -1.63
CA GLU A 178 -39.87 21.54 -2.39
C GLU A 178 -39.87 21.32 -3.92
N GLN A 179 -39.31 20.22 -4.40
CA GLN A 179 -39.22 19.92 -5.84
C GLN A 179 -40.41 19.10 -6.38
N ARG A 180 -40.98 18.22 -5.57
CA ARG A 180 -41.97 17.20 -5.97
C ARG A 180 -43.30 17.29 -5.21
N GLY A 181 -43.35 18.05 -4.12
CA GLY A 181 -44.57 18.53 -3.47
C GLY A 181 -45.27 17.56 -2.51
N ALA A 182 -45.83 18.14 -1.45
CA ALA A 182 -46.88 17.61 -0.58
C ALA A 182 -46.63 16.23 0.04
N LEU A 183 -45.46 16.02 0.66
CA LEU A 183 -45.20 14.80 1.44
C LEU A 183 -46.13 14.68 2.65
N ASP A 184 -46.53 13.45 2.94
CA ASP A 184 -47.41 13.05 4.04
C ASP A 184 -46.75 11.85 4.73
N LEU A 185 -45.99 12.11 5.80
CA LEU A 185 -45.22 11.08 6.54
C LEU A 185 -46.01 10.50 7.71
N ASP A 186 -47.12 11.11 8.13
CA ASP A 186 -48.00 10.52 9.15
C ASP A 186 -49.24 9.81 8.57
N GLY A 187 -49.47 9.96 7.27
CA GLY A 187 -50.51 9.26 6.52
C GLY A 187 -51.91 9.81 6.77
N ASP A 188 -52.04 11.03 7.28
CA ASP A 188 -53.33 11.64 7.61
C ASP A 188 -54.07 12.24 6.40
N GLY A 189 -53.44 12.21 5.21
CA GLY A 189 -53.97 12.77 3.97
C GLY A 189 -53.76 14.27 3.83
N VAL A 190 -52.96 14.88 4.72
CA VAL A 190 -52.56 16.29 4.71
C VAL A 190 -51.05 16.35 4.51
N ALA A 191 -50.59 17.37 3.78
CA ALA A 191 -49.16 17.58 3.63
C ALA A 191 -48.55 18.02 4.97
N ASP A 192 -47.49 17.36 5.39
CA ASP A 192 -46.73 17.70 6.59
C ASP A 192 -46.08 19.10 6.47
N ASP A 193 -45.90 19.76 7.62
CA ASP A 193 -45.18 21.03 7.67
C ASP A 193 -43.72 20.83 7.21
N PRO A 194 -43.26 21.54 6.15
CA PRO A 194 -41.88 21.47 5.67
C PRO A 194 -40.82 21.66 6.74
N ALA A 195 -41.10 22.40 7.82
CA ALA A 195 -40.19 22.61 8.93
C ALA A 195 -39.96 21.36 9.80
N THR A 196 -40.86 20.38 9.75
CA THR A 196 -40.81 19.15 10.56
C THR A 196 -40.23 17.95 9.82
N LEU A 197 -40.11 18.04 8.49
CA LEU A 197 -39.69 16.94 7.61
C LEU A 197 -38.29 16.44 7.95
N ASP A 198 -37.28 17.33 7.94
CA ASP A 198 -35.88 16.93 8.14
C ASP A 198 -35.64 16.35 9.54
N PRO A 199 -36.10 16.96 10.65
CA PRO A 199 -35.95 16.35 11.97
C PRO A 199 -36.58 14.95 12.08
N ARG A 200 -37.80 14.75 11.58
CA ARG A 200 -38.47 13.44 11.58
C ARG A 200 -37.69 12.42 10.76
N TRP A 201 -37.20 12.82 9.58
CA TRP A 201 -36.40 11.97 8.71
C TRP A 201 -35.09 11.54 9.38
N GLN A 202 -34.37 12.50 9.97
CA GLN A 202 -33.13 12.24 10.71
C GLN A 202 -33.34 11.28 11.88
N ASP A 203 -34.42 11.44 12.65
CA ASP A 203 -34.77 10.52 13.74
C ASP A 203 -35.05 9.10 13.25
N GLY A 204 -35.68 8.96 12.07
CA GLY A 204 -35.89 7.69 11.39
C GLY A 204 -34.59 7.02 10.94
N VAL A 205 -33.70 7.77 10.28
CA VAL A 205 -32.39 7.25 9.85
C VAL A 205 -31.51 6.86 11.04
N ARG A 206 -31.45 7.70 12.09
CA ARG A 206 -30.71 7.37 13.32
C ARG A 206 -31.23 6.09 13.98
N ALA A 207 -32.54 5.88 13.93
CA ALA A 207 -33.14 4.64 14.40
C ALA A 207 -32.73 3.42 13.58
N LEU A 208 -32.78 3.51 12.25
CA LEU A 208 -32.31 2.45 11.36
C LEU A 208 -30.85 2.07 11.65
N LEU A 209 -29.97 3.07 11.76
CA LEU A 209 -28.54 2.84 12.00
C LEU A 209 -28.30 2.21 13.37
N THR A 210 -28.99 2.69 14.42
CA THR A 210 -28.92 2.13 15.77
C THR A 210 -29.43 0.69 15.79
N ALA A 211 -30.59 0.44 15.17
CA ALA A 211 -31.21 -0.87 15.06
C ALA A 211 -30.34 -1.86 14.27
N SER A 212 -29.64 -1.38 13.23
CA SER A 212 -28.68 -2.16 12.45
C SER A 212 -27.48 -2.54 13.31
N ARG A 213 -26.91 -1.59 14.05
CA ARG A 213 -25.71 -1.82 14.87
C ARG A 213 -25.92 -2.89 15.94
N VAL A 214 -27.14 -2.97 16.52
CA VAL A 214 -27.50 -4.01 17.51
C VAL A 214 -27.66 -5.41 16.88
N ARG A 215 -27.96 -5.49 15.57
CA ARG A 215 -28.26 -6.74 14.88
C ARG A 215 -27.07 -7.33 14.11
N VAL A 216 -26.00 -6.57 13.93
CA VAL A 216 -24.79 -7.02 13.25
C VAL A 216 -23.73 -7.46 14.26
N ARG A 217 -22.78 -8.29 13.82
CA ARG A 217 -21.66 -8.76 14.63
C ARG A 217 -20.68 -7.63 14.96
N ASP A 218 -19.92 -7.78 16.03
CA ASP A 218 -18.85 -6.84 16.40
C ASP A 218 -17.85 -6.68 15.24
N GLY A 219 -17.42 -5.44 15.00
CA GLY A 219 -16.51 -5.10 13.90
C GLY A 219 -17.16 -5.07 12.50
N PHE A 220 -18.47 -5.35 12.37
CA PHE A 220 -19.17 -5.20 11.10
C PHE A 220 -19.31 -3.72 10.73
N LEU A 221 -18.86 -3.38 9.53
CA LEU A 221 -18.80 -1.99 9.05
C LEU A 221 -20.18 -1.52 8.59
N ILE A 222 -20.54 -0.29 8.91
CA ILE A 222 -21.73 0.38 8.36
C ILE A 222 -21.26 1.67 7.71
N LEU A 223 -21.35 1.76 6.40
CA LEU A 223 -21.09 2.96 5.62
C LEU A 223 -22.39 3.47 4.99
N GLY A 224 -22.36 4.68 4.45
CA GLY A 224 -23.34 5.10 3.45
C GLY A 224 -22.83 6.27 2.63
N ASN A 225 -23.72 6.91 1.88
CA ASN A 225 -23.45 8.12 1.11
C ASN A 225 -24.22 9.33 1.66
N GLY A 226 -23.84 10.52 1.19
CA GLY A 226 -24.52 11.76 1.52
C GLY A 226 -23.66 12.70 2.34
N ASP A 227 -24.22 13.24 3.41
CA ASP A 227 -23.56 14.24 4.25
C ASP A 227 -23.11 13.67 5.62
N ALA A 228 -22.40 14.50 6.39
CA ALA A 228 -21.79 14.10 7.66
C ALA A 228 -22.77 14.01 8.85
N THR A 229 -24.09 14.16 8.64
CA THR A 229 -25.11 14.21 9.71
C THR A 229 -25.11 12.99 10.61
N TYR A 230 -24.80 11.81 10.06
CA TYR A 230 -24.84 10.53 10.77
C TYR A 230 -23.46 9.95 11.07
N ALA A 231 -22.39 10.75 10.91
CA ALA A 231 -21.01 10.28 11.07
C ALA A 231 -20.82 9.55 12.41
N ASP A 232 -21.44 10.02 13.50
CA ASP A 232 -21.37 9.43 14.85
C ASP A 232 -21.92 7.99 14.96
N LEU A 233 -22.62 7.49 13.95
CA LEU A 233 -23.24 6.16 13.95
C LEU A 233 -22.67 5.22 12.89
N VAL A 234 -21.91 5.75 11.93
CA VAL A 234 -21.35 4.99 10.80
C VAL A 234 -19.84 4.94 10.87
N ASN A 235 -19.25 3.93 10.24
CA ASN A 235 -17.82 3.83 10.07
C ASN A 235 -17.30 4.77 8.97
N GLY A 236 -18.16 5.25 8.08
CA GLY A 236 -17.72 6.09 6.98
C GLY A 236 -18.85 6.60 6.10
N ILE A 237 -18.54 7.66 5.35
CA ILE A 237 -19.41 8.25 4.34
C ILE A 237 -18.64 8.34 3.02
N LEU A 238 -19.32 7.98 1.94
CA LEU A 238 -18.87 8.22 0.57
C LEU A 238 -19.48 9.52 0.05
N PHE A 239 -18.61 10.45 -0.34
CA PHE A 239 -18.94 11.73 -0.91
C PHE A 239 -18.96 11.64 -2.44
N GLU A 240 -20.15 11.48 -3.00
CA GLU A 240 -20.35 11.42 -4.44
C GLU A 240 -20.17 12.80 -5.10
N HIS A 241 -19.88 12.77 -6.40
CA HIS A 241 -19.69 13.96 -7.24
C HIS A 241 -18.61 14.91 -6.76
N PHE A 242 -17.51 14.42 -6.19
CA PHE A 242 -16.51 15.33 -5.64
C PHE A 242 -15.86 16.22 -6.73
N PRO A 243 -15.76 17.55 -6.52
CA PRO A 243 -16.36 18.34 -5.44
C PRO A 243 -17.89 18.43 -5.53
N ASN A 244 -18.56 18.11 -4.42
CA ASN A 244 -20.00 17.90 -4.39
C ASN A 244 -20.77 19.18 -4.78
N THR A 245 -21.54 19.10 -5.87
CA THR A 245 -22.33 20.19 -6.44
C THR A 245 -23.62 20.52 -5.67
N THR A 246 -24.12 19.61 -4.82
CA THR A 246 -25.28 19.82 -3.93
C THR A 246 -24.89 20.41 -2.57
N ALA A 247 -23.65 20.16 -2.10
CA ALA A 247 -23.10 20.72 -0.85
C ALA A 247 -22.35 22.06 -1.05
N GLY A 248 -22.05 22.44 -2.29
CA GLY A 248 -21.43 23.72 -2.64
C GLY A 248 -20.16 23.56 -3.47
N ASP A 249 -19.01 23.86 -2.88
CA ASP A 249 -17.69 23.85 -3.54
C ASP A 249 -16.73 22.84 -2.90
N TRP A 250 -15.48 22.82 -3.37
CA TRP A 250 -14.41 22.01 -2.80
C TRP A 250 -14.24 22.23 -1.29
N ALA A 251 -14.32 23.49 -0.82
CA ALA A 251 -14.13 23.78 0.58
C ALA A 251 -15.26 23.21 1.44
N ALA A 252 -16.51 23.30 0.99
CA ALA A 252 -17.65 22.67 1.66
C ALA A 252 -17.50 21.15 1.74
N SER A 253 -17.08 20.53 0.64
CA SER A 253 -16.82 19.08 0.57
C SER A 253 -15.73 18.66 1.56
N MET A 254 -14.62 19.39 1.61
CA MET A 254 -13.51 19.09 2.52
C MET A 254 -13.86 19.30 4.00
N ARG A 255 -14.69 20.30 4.33
CA ARG A 255 -15.19 20.46 5.71
C ARG A 255 -16.08 19.29 6.12
N ALA A 256 -16.97 18.83 5.23
CA ALA A 256 -17.81 17.67 5.50
C ALA A 256 -16.97 16.39 5.65
N TYR A 257 -16.00 16.20 4.77
CA TYR A 257 -15.04 15.11 4.83
C TYR A 257 -14.23 15.10 6.13
N ALA A 258 -13.68 16.24 6.55
CA ALA A 258 -12.97 16.38 7.81
C ALA A 258 -13.84 16.07 9.03
N ARG A 259 -15.13 16.46 9.02
CA ARG A 259 -16.07 16.09 10.09
C ARG A 259 -16.31 14.59 10.18
N VAL A 260 -16.36 13.88 9.05
CA VAL A 260 -16.47 12.41 9.05
C VAL A 260 -15.20 11.79 9.61
N LEU A 261 -14.03 12.29 9.20
CA LEU A 261 -12.74 11.81 9.73
C LEU A 261 -12.61 11.95 11.25
N ASP A 262 -13.20 13.01 11.83
CA ASP A 262 -13.18 13.28 13.27
C ASP A 262 -14.23 12.50 14.08
N ARG A 263 -15.42 12.25 13.49
CA ARG A 263 -16.60 11.77 14.24
C ARG A 263 -17.01 10.34 13.96
N ALA A 264 -16.53 9.76 12.87
CA ALA A 264 -16.93 8.41 12.46
C ALA A 264 -16.52 7.35 13.47
N VAL A 265 -17.28 6.26 13.50
CA VAL A 265 -16.99 5.08 14.32
C VAL A 265 -15.77 4.36 13.75
N GLU A 266 -14.78 4.07 14.60
CA GLU A 266 -13.59 3.33 14.17
C GLU A 266 -13.93 1.89 13.70
N PRO A 267 -13.26 1.35 12.67
CA PRO A 267 -12.28 2.03 11.82
C PRO A 267 -12.93 3.05 10.87
N VAL A 268 -12.35 4.24 10.74
CA VAL A 268 -12.88 5.32 9.88
C VAL A 268 -12.61 5.08 8.39
N ILE A 269 -13.66 5.12 7.57
CA ILE A 269 -13.63 4.91 6.11
C ILE A 269 -14.38 6.05 5.40
N ALA A 270 -13.82 7.27 5.45
CA ALA A 270 -14.34 8.39 4.66
C ALA A 270 -13.84 8.29 3.22
N ILE A 271 -14.74 8.29 2.23
CA ILE A 271 -14.42 8.07 0.82
C ILE A 271 -14.76 9.32 0.02
N ILE A 272 -13.79 9.86 -0.74
CA ILE A 272 -14.05 10.86 -1.77
C ILE A 272 -14.25 10.14 -3.11
N ASN A 273 -15.41 10.28 -3.72
CA ASN A 273 -15.71 9.73 -5.05
C ASN A 273 -15.85 10.85 -6.09
N ALA A 274 -14.83 11.04 -6.92
CA ALA A 274 -14.92 11.92 -8.09
C ALA A 274 -15.39 11.12 -9.31
N ASN A 275 -15.87 11.79 -10.36
CA ASN A 275 -16.39 11.07 -11.53
C ASN A 275 -16.26 11.85 -12.83
N THR A 276 -16.58 11.18 -13.94
CA THR A 276 -16.55 11.76 -15.29
C THR A 276 -17.83 12.53 -15.66
N ALA A 277 -18.68 12.85 -14.68
CA ALA A 277 -19.98 13.48 -14.89
C ALA A 277 -20.84 12.75 -15.94
N ASN A 278 -20.88 11.42 -15.87
CA ASN A 278 -21.60 10.53 -16.79
C ASN A 278 -21.14 10.57 -18.26
N THR A 279 -19.93 11.07 -18.53
CA THR A 279 -19.38 11.09 -19.91
C THR A 279 -18.64 9.80 -20.26
N GLY A 280 -18.10 9.10 -19.26
CA GLY A 280 -17.21 7.95 -19.45
C GLY A 280 -15.85 8.29 -20.04
N VAL A 281 -15.59 9.57 -20.32
CA VAL A 281 -14.29 10.05 -20.79
C VAL A 281 -13.42 10.27 -19.56
N GLN A 282 -12.38 9.46 -19.41
CA GLN A 282 -11.44 9.60 -18.30
C GLN A 282 -10.84 11.00 -18.28
N ASP A 283 -10.91 11.66 -17.13
CA ASP A 283 -10.34 12.97 -16.88
C ASP A 283 -9.22 12.85 -15.83
N PRO A 284 -7.95 12.74 -16.26
CA PRO A 284 -6.82 12.65 -15.35
C PRO A 284 -6.69 13.84 -14.39
N ARG A 285 -7.18 15.03 -14.76
CA ARG A 285 -7.17 16.20 -13.86
C ARG A 285 -8.19 16.02 -12.74
N ALA A 286 -9.43 15.69 -13.07
CA ALA A 286 -10.46 15.42 -12.07
C ALA A 286 -10.04 14.27 -11.14
N MET A 287 -9.42 13.23 -11.71
CA MET A 287 -8.86 12.12 -10.95
C MET A 287 -7.80 12.60 -9.95
N ARG A 288 -6.76 13.31 -10.43
CA ARG A 288 -5.69 13.83 -9.55
C ARG A 288 -6.24 14.74 -8.47
N PHE A 289 -7.15 15.63 -8.82
CA PHE A 289 -7.73 16.59 -7.88
C PHE A 289 -8.51 15.91 -6.76
N GLY A 290 -9.32 14.89 -7.09
CA GLY A 290 -10.02 14.09 -6.10
C GLY A 290 -9.08 13.26 -5.24
N LEU A 291 -8.12 12.58 -5.87
CA LEU A 291 -7.12 11.73 -5.19
C LEU A 291 -6.33 12.52 -4.16
N THR A 292 -5.71 13.63 -4.57
CA THR A 292 -4.89 14.43 -3.66
C THR A 292 -5.73 15.14 -2.60
N SER A 293 -7.01 15.43 -2.87
CA SER A 293 -7.94 15.92 -1.85
C SER A 293 -8.25 14.86 -0.79
N ALA A 294 -8.43 13.60 -1.17
CA ALA A 294 -8.60 12.50 -0.20
C ALA A 294 -7.35 12.34 0.67
N MET A 295 -6.17 12.39 0.05
CA MET A 295 -4.88 12.31 0.75
C MET A 295 -4.66 13.49 1.72
N LEU A 296 -5.23 14.68 1.49
CA LEU A 296 -5.15 15.77 2.48
C LEU A 296 -5.79 15.38 3.82
N GLY A 297 -6.87 14.60 3.82
CA GLY A 297 -7.53 14.12 5.04
C GLY A 297 -7.08 12.72 5.49
N GLY A 298 -6.59 11.88 4.58
CA GLY A 298 -6.09 10.53 4.88
C GLY A 298 -7.17 9.44 4.86
N GLY A 299 -8.30 9.72 4.21
CA GLY A 299 -9.31 8.71 3.89
C GLY A 299 -9.09 8.11 2.50
N PHE A 300 -10.14 7.49 1.98
CA PHE A 300 -10.11 6.69 0.77
C PHE A 300 -10.53 7.50 -0.47
N TYR A 301 -10.06 7.07 -1.63
CA TYR A 301 -10.42 7.66 -2.92
C TYR A 301 -11.05 6.66 -3.87
N SER A 302 -12.08 7.09 -4.59
CA SER A 302 -12.75 6.36 -5.67
C SER A 302 -12.93 7.27 -6.89
N PHE A 303 -12.95 6.67 -8.09
CA PHE A 303 -13.19 7.38 -9.35
C PHE A 303 -14.02 6.54 -10.32
N ASP A 304 -15.17 7.06 -10.76
CA ASP A 304 -16.11 6.30 -11.58
C ASP A 304 -16.80 7.14 -12.69
N PHE A 305 -17.78 6.53 -13.35
CA PHE A 305 -18.52 7.16 -14.43
C PHE A 305 -19.43 8.29 -13.93
N GLY A 306 -20.19 8.04 -12.86
CA GLY A 306 -21.22 8.90 -12.26
C GLY A 306 -22.52 8.13 -12.02
N ASP A 307 -23.59 8.83 -11.60
CA ASP A 307 -24.84 8.22 -11.09
C ASP A 307 -25.56 7.26 -12.05
N LEU A 308 -25.29 7.36 -13.35
CA LEU A 308 -25.92 6.46 -14.31
C LEU A 308 -25.31 5.06 -14.29
N GLU A 309 -24.06 4.91 -13.84
CA GLU A 309 -23.37 3.63 -13.80
C GLU A 309 -22.19 3.63 -12.81
N HIS A 310 -22.13 2.61 -11.95
CA HIS A 310 -20.99 2.36 -11.07
C HIS A 310 -20.40 0.98 -11.38
N ALA A 311 -19.46 0.91 -12.31
CA ALA A 311 -18.83 -0.37 -12.69
C ALA A 311 -17.40 -0.23 -13.25
N GLN A 312 -16.78 0.91 -13.04
CA GLN A 312 -15.51 1.23 -13.66
C GLN A 312 -14.35 0.68 -12.82
N ARG A 313 -13.36 0.14 -13.51
CA ARG A 313 -12.12 -0.42 -12.95
C ARG A 313 -10.90 0.36 -13.45
N TRP A 314 -11.07 1.67 -13.70
CA TRP A 314 -10.01 2.49 -14.27
C TRP A 314 -8.81 2.58 -13.32
N TRP A 315 -7.65 2.15 -13.81
CA TRP A 315 -6.40 2.14 -13.05
C TRP A 315 -5.47 3.22 -13.58
N TYR A 316 -4.90 4.01 -12.67
CA TYR A 316 -3.99 5.10 -13.00
C TYR A 316 -2.64 4.83 -12.34
N GLU A 317 -1.54 5.20 -12.99
CA GLU A 317 -0.18 5.07 -12.41
C GLU A 317 -0.04 5.84 -11.10
N ALA A 318 -0.84 6.91 -10.90
CA ALA A 318 -0.91 7.64 -9.64
C ALA A 318 -1.28 6.74 -8.45
N TYR A 319 -1.98 5.62 -8.69
CA TYR A 319 -2.37 4.66 -7.67
C TYR A 319 -1.22 3.73 -7.23
N GLU A 320 -0.13 3.71 -7.99
CA GLU A 320 1.07 2.90 -7.72
C GLU A 320 2.15 3.69 -6.96
N VAL A 321 1.87 4.94 -6.59
CA VAL A 321 2.81 5.80 -5.88
C VAL A 321 2.75 5.54 -4.38
N ALA A 322 3.81 4.96 -3.83
CA ALA A 322 4.07 4.95 -2.40
C ALA A 322 4.71 6.28 -1.98
N ILE A 323 4.06 6.94 -1.04
CA ILE A 323 4.50 8.22 -0.46
C ILE A 323 4.77 8.11 1.05
N GLY A 324 4.54 6.91 1.61
CA GLY A 324 4.65 6.61 3.04
C GLY A 324 3.69 7.42 3.90
N GLU A 325 3.93 7.47 5.21
CA GLU A 325 2.92 7.83 6.23
C GLU A 325 2.83 9.35 6.45
N PRO A 326 1.63 9.89 6.76
CA PRO A 326 1.47 11.32 6.96
C PRO A 326 2.20 11.78 8.23
N ILE A 327 3.14 12.71 8.07
CA ILE A 327 3.88 13.34 9.17
C ILE A 327 3.33 14.71 9.55
N SER A 328 2.38 15.23 8.77
CA SER A 328 1.63 16.45 9.08
C SER A 328 0.13 16.32 8.79
N GLY A 329 -0.64 17.22 9.39
CA GLY A 329 -2.03 17.47 8.99
C GLY A 329 -2.11 18.34 7.73
N PRO A 330 -3.30 18.49 7.13
CA PRO A 330 -3.46 19.38 5.98
C PRO A 330 -3.17 20.84 6.38
N ALA A 331 -2.45 21.53 5.50
CA ALA A 331 -2.05 22.91 5.72
C ALA A 331 -2.26 23.77 4.47
N ARG A 332 -2.71 25.01 4.65
CA ARG A 332 -2.89 25.96 3.54
C ARG A 332 -1.61 26.73 3.31
N ILE A 333 -1.14 26.75 2.06
CA ILE A 333 0.02 27.56 1.65
C ILE A 333 -0.45 29.01 1.44
N THR A 334 0.06 29.92 2.27
CA THR A 334 -0.27 31.36 2.20
C THR A 334 0.59 32.14 1.23
N ASP A 335 1.84 31.72 1.02
CA ASP A 335 2.69 32.21 -0.06
C ASP A 335 2.98 31.05 -1.02
N VAL A 336 2.21 30.95 -2.10
CA VAL A 336 2.40 29.89 -3.10
C VAL A 336 3.81 29.93 -3.70
N ARG A 337 4.50 31.08 -3.68
CA ARG A 337 5.89 31.15 -4.17
C ARG A 337 6.90 30.48 -3.24
N ALA A 338 6.51 30.06 -2.05
CA ALA A 338 7.37 29.36 -1.11
C ALA A 338 6.54 28.36 -0.26
N ALA A 339 6.58 27.08 -0.64
CA ALA A 339 6.07 26.01 0.20
C ALA A 339 7.11 25.65 1.28
N SER A 340 7.11 26.39 2.38
CA SER A 340 7.89 26.03 3.57
C SER A 340 7.32 24.76 4.23
N LEU A 341 8.17 24.02 4.95
CA LEU A 341 7.75 22.97 5.89
C LEU A 341 6.80 23.50 6.99
N ALA A 342 6.82 24.81 7.27
CA ALA A 342 6.00 25.45 8.30
C ALA A 342 4.62 25.94 7.78
N ALA A 343 3.95 25.17 6.91
CA ALA A 343 2.64 25.54 6.39
C ALA A 343 1.59 25.65 7.52
N ASN A 344 0.60 26.54 7.35
CA ASN A 344 -0.37 26.84 8.41
C ASN A 344 -1.40 25.71 8.55
N PRO A 345 -1.56 25.10 9.73
CA PRO A 345 -2.55 24.05 9.96
C PRO A 345 -3.97 24.54 9.65
N VAL A 346 -4.80 23.64 9.13
CA VAL A 346 -6.21 23.90 8.81
C VAL A 346 -7.05 23.07 9.77
N ASP A 347 -7.96 23.74 10.49
CA ASP A 347 -8.99 23.04 11.28
C ASP A 347 -10.13 22.57 10.36
N ALA A 348 -11.03 21.74 10.89
CA ALA A 348 -12.11 21.15 10.10
C ALA A 348 -13.05 22.18 9.45
N ASP A 349 -13.12 23.41 9.97
CA ASP A 349 -13.94 24.51 9.42
C ASP A 349 -13.14 25.50 8.55
N GLY A 350 -11.80 25.39 8.53
CA GLY A 350 -10.88 26.36 7.93
C GLY A 350 -10.59 26.18 6.44
N PHE A 351 -11.14 25.16 5.79
CA PHE A 351 -10.99 24.98 4.34
C PHE A 351 -11.63 26.15 3.57
N ALA A 352 -10.88 26.70 2.62
CA ALA A 352 -11.27 27.78 1.71
C ALA A 352 -10.50 27.65 0.38
N PRO A 353 -10.92 28.33 -0.72
CA PRO A 353 -10.17 28.29 -1.97
C PRO A 353 -8.69 28.67 -1.79
N GLY A 354 -7.77 27.80 -2.16
CA GLY A 354 -6.34 27.99 -1.93
C GLY A 354 -5.50 26.81 -2.40
N VAL A 355 -4.19 26.90 -2.19
CA VAL A 355 -3.28 25.75 -2.37
C VAL A 355 -3.04 25.10 -1.02
N TYR A 356 -3.13 23.79 -0.97
CA TYR A 356 -2.95 22.99 0.23
C TYR A 356 -1.80 22.02 0.06
N ARG A 357 -1.16 21.70 1.18
CA ARG A 357 -0.08 20.74 1.31
C ARG A 357 -0.41 19.78 2.45
N ARG A 358 0.02 18.52 2.28
CA ARG A 358 0.24 17.59 3.39
C ARG A 358 1.57 16.90 3.20
N ASP A 359 2.32 16.78 4.28
CA ASP A 359 3.61 16.10 4.29
C ASP A 359 3.44 14.66 4.73
N TYR A 360 4.19 13.83 4.02
CA TYR A 360 4.39 12.43 4.29
C TYR A 360 5.89 12.20 4.49
N ASP A 361 6.31 11.07 5.01
CA ASP A 361 7.73 10.78 5.24
C ASP A 361 8.53 10.62 3.93
N GLN A 362 7.95 10.07 2.85
CA GLN A 362 8.59 9.94 1.53
C GLN A 362 8.21 11.03 0.53
N GLY A 363 7.29 11.94 0.86
CA GLY A 363 6.94 13.00 -0.07
C GLY A 363 5.96 14.05 0.45
N VAL A 364 5.36 14.77 -0.50
CA VAL A 364 4.31 15.75 -0.23
C VAL A 364 3.18 15.65 -1.24
N VAL A 365 1.98 15.93 -0.77
CA VAL A 365 0.77 16.05 -1.60
C VAL A 365 0.40 17.51 -1.72
N LEU A 366 0.04 17.95 -2.92
CA LEU A 366 -0.48 19.27 -3.20
C LEU A 366 -1.88 19.24 -3.83
N VAL A 367 -2.69 20.22 -3.47
CA VAL A 367 -4.02 20.48 -4.07
C VAL A 367 -4.15 21.95 -4.39
N ASN A 368 -4.46 22.29 -5.65
CA ASN A 368 -4.87 23.66 -6.02
C ASN A 368 -6.39 23.73 -6.11
N ALA A 369 -7.04 24.17 -5.04
CA ALA A 369 -8.49 24.38 -5.00
C ALA A 369 -8.92 25.75 -5.57
N THR A 370 -8.02 26.52 -6.20
CA THR A 370 -8.34 27.80 -6.83
C THR A 370 -8.77 27.64 -8.29
N SER A 371 -9.36 28.69 -8.85
CA SER A 371 -9.80 28.75 -10.25
C SER A 371 -8.71 29.24 -11.22
N ILE A 372 -7.48 29.43 -10.75
CA ILE A 372 -6.34 29.84 -11.57
C ILE A 372 -5.14 28.90 -11.35
N GLU A 373 -4.23 28.84 -12.33
CA GLU A 373 -2.96 28.14 -12.15
C GLU A 373 -2.14 28.79 -11.02
N GLN A 374 -1.51 27.96 -10.20
CA GLN A 374 -0.62 28.37 -9.12
C GLN A 374 0.77 27.79 -9.40
N ARG A 375 1.83 28.50 -8.98
CA ARG A 375 3.20 27.98 -9.03
C ARG A 375 3.70 27.81 -7.62
N VAL A 376 4.09 26.59 -7.29
CA VAL A 376 4.59 26.22 -5.96
C VAL A 376 6.08 25.97 -6.04
N ARG A 377 6.89 26.72 -5.27
CA ARG A 377 8.34 26.50 -5.17
C ARG A 377 8.71 25.86 -3.85
N PHE A 378 9.79 25.11 -3.87
CA PHE A 378 10.32 24.37 -2.74
C PHE A 378 11.77 24.77 -2.48
N ASP A 379 12.15 24.74 -1.21
CA ASP A 379 13.55 24.94 -0.79
C ASP A 379 14.39 23.69 -1.10
N GLU A 380 13.75 22.52 -1.13
CA GLU A 380 14.34 21.22 -1.51
C GLU A 380 13.87 20.76 -2.88
N ALA A 381 14.57 19.78 -3.47
CA ALA A 381 14.19 19.19 -4.75
C ALA A 381 13.32 17.94 -4.55
N PHE A 382 12.35 17.75 -5.43
CA PHE A 382 11.45 16.59 -5.43
C PHE A 382 11.42 15.88 -6.78
N GLU A 383 11.10 14.60 -6.77
CA GLU A 383 10.64 13.86 -7.95
C GLU A 383 9.14 14.13 -8.17
N LEU A 384 8.77 14.71 -9.31
CA LEU A 384 7.36 14.83 -9.70
C LEU A 384 6.80 13.46 -10.11
N ALA A 385 6.03 12.84 -9.22
CA ALA A 385 5.43 11.52 -9.43
C ALA A 385 4.04 11.59 -10.08
N VAL A 386 3.23 12.57 -9.67
CA VAL A 386 1.89 12.80 -10.21
C VAL A 386 1.68 14.29 -10.43
N GLY A 387 1.20 14.68 -11.60
CA GLY A 387 0.90 16.07 -11.95
C GLY A 387 0.59 16.26 -13.43
N ALA A 388 0.17 17.46 -13.82
CA ALA A 388 -0.21 17.76 -15.20
C ALA A 388 0.97 17.71 -16.19
N ASP A 389 2.18 17.98 -15.71
CA ASP A 389 3.42 17.99 -16.50
C ASP A 389 4.15 16.64 -16.51
N VAL A 390 3.57 15.59 -15.90
CA VAL A 390 4.13 14.24 -15.95
C VAL A 390 3.90 13.67 -17.35
N VAL A 391 4.99 13.50 -18.10
CA VAL A 391 5.00 12.75 -19.36
C VAL A 391 5.34 11.31 -19.00
N ALA A 392 4.62 10.33 -19.57
CA ALA A 392 4.74 8.90 -19.27
C ALA A 392 6.10 8.25 -19.67
N GLU A 393 7.17 9.03 -19.83
CA GLU A 393 8.49 8.54 -20.17
C GLU A 393 9.36 8.45 -18.91
N GLU A 394 9.62 7.22 -18.46
CA GLU A 394 10.69 6.60 -17.64
C GLU A 394 11.57 7.41 -16.64
N VAL A 395 11.56 8.74 -16.62
CA VAL A 395 12.37 9.60 -15.74
C VAL A 395 11.45 10.65 -15.12
N ARG A 396 11.22 10.52 -13.81
CA ARG A 396 10.47 11.53 -13.04
C ARG A 396 11.27 12.81 -13.03
N ARG A 397 10.67 13.93 -13.40
CA ARG A 397 11.39 15.22 -13.41
C ARG A 397 11.75 15.61 -11.98
N ILE A 398 13.02 15.90 -11.73
CA ILE A 398 13.43 16.58 -10.50
C ILE A 398 13.02 18.05 -10.61
N VAL A 399 12.22 18.51 -9.64
CA VAL A 399 11.60 19.82 -9.62
C VAL A 399 11.86 20.53 -8.29
N SER A 400 12.11 21.83 -8.36
CA SER A 400 12.03 22.76 -7.22
C SER A 400 10.91 23.78 -7.40
N GLU A 401 10.16 23.70 -8.51
CA GLU A 401 8.94 24.44 -8.78
C GLU A 401 7.97 23.56 -9.57
N VAL A 402 6.68 23.61 -9.22
CA VAL A 402 5.60 22.91 -9.93
C VAL A 402 4.53 23.93 -10.32
N ALA A 403 4.11 23.89 -11.59
CA ALA A 403 2.89 24.54 -12.05
C ALA A 403 1.72 23.62 -11.73
N LEU A 404 0.75 24.14 -10.97
CA LEU A 404 -0.41 23.40 -10.52
C LEU A 404 -1.65 24.05 -11.14
N PRO A 405 -2.25 23.44 -12.18
CA PRO A 405 -3.44 23.97 -12.83
C PRO A 405 -4.60 24.17 -11.86
N PRO A 406 -5.62 24.97 -12.21
CA PRO A 406 -6.81 25.12 -11.38
C PRO A 406 -7.51 23.77 -11.19
N GLN A 407 -7.95 23.49 -9.97
CA GLN A 407 -8.66 22.24 -9.61
C GLN A 407 -7.87 21.00 -10.04
N ASP A 408 -6.60 20.95 -9.67
CA ASP A 408 -5.68 19.86 -9.97
C ASP A 408 -4.85 19.50 -8.72
N GLY A 409 -4.19 18.35 -8.78
CA GLY A 409 -3.39 17.76 -7.72
C GLY A 409 -2.01 17.35 -8.19
N ALA A 410 -1.06 17.33 -7.26
CA ALA A 410 0.26 16.75 -7.50
C ALA A 410 0.75 15.92 -6.31
N ILE A 411 1.56 14.90 -6.62
CA ILE A 411 2.28 14.08 -5.65
C ILE A 411 3.76 14.18 -5.99
N LEU A 412 4.56 14.55 -4.99
CA LEU A 412 5.99 14.78 -5.09
C LEU A 412 6.70 13.85 -4.13
N LEU A 413 7.71 13.12 -4.59
CA LEU A 413 8.51 12.23 -3.75
C LEU A 413 9.87 12.84 -3.46
N ARG A 414 10.38 12.63 -2.24
CA ARG A 414 11.76 12.98 -1.91
C ARG A 414 12.72 12.09 -2.68
N PRO A 415 13.78 12.63 -3.29
CA PRO A 415 14.78 11.83 -3.99
C PRO A 415 15.36 10.74 -3.10
N ILE A 416 15.63 9.56 -3.67
CA ILE A 416 16.41 8.54 -2.96
C ILE A 416 17.88 8.91 -3.06
N GLU A 417 18.56 8.95 -1.93
CA GLU A 417 20.00 9.30 -1.85
C GLU A 417 20.85 8.19 -1.23
N GLU A 418 20.24 7.16 -0.64
CA GLU A 418 20.93 6.09 0.08
C GLU A 418 20.27 4.72 -0.13
N ILE A 419 21.06 3.66 0.06
CA ILE A 419 20.60 2.27 0.08
C ILE A 419 20.88 1.74 1.49
N ARG A 420 19.86 1.19 2.14
CA ARG A 420 19.96 0.63 3.50
C ARG A 420 19.60 -0.86 3.51
N GLY A 421 20.24 -1.61 4.39
CA GLY A 421 19.98 -3.04 4.63
C GLY A 421 20.31 -3.96 3.44
N GLN A 422 21.03 -3.45 2.44
CA GLN A 422 21.49 -4.22 1.29
C GLN A 422 22.88 -3.76 0.83
N PRO A 423 23.74 -4.69 0.41
CA PRO A 423 25.05 -4.34 -0.11
C PRO A 423 24.94 -3.70 -1.50
N PHE A 424 25.73 -2.65 -1.73
CA PHE A 424 25.88 -2.00 -3.03
C PHE A 424 27.35 -1.76 -3.37
N THR A 425 27.64 -1.61 -4.66
CA THR A 425 28.98 -1.29 -5.16
C THR A 425 29.20 0.23 -5.11
N ASN A 426 30.14 0.68 -4.27
CA ASN A 426 30.41 2.09 -4.06
C ASN A 426 30.87 2.83 -5.35
N GLY A 427 30.28 4.00 -5.60
CA GLY A 427 30.55 4.87 -6.74
C GLY A 427 29.83 4.47 -8.04
N THR A 428 28.85 3.56 -7.97
CA THR A 428 28.05 3.16 -9.14
C THR A 428 26.83 4.06 -9.32
N PHE A 429 26.36 4.18 -10.57
CA PHE A 429 25.02 4.69 -10.83
C PHE A 429 24.01 3.56 -10.67
N VAL A 430 22.94 3.82 -9.93
CA VAL A 430 21.88 2.87 -9.60
C VAL A 430 20.62 3.24 -10.38
N ARG A 431 20.02 2.26 -11.05
CA ARG A 431 18.63 2.35 -11.53
C ARG A 431 17.72 1.59 -10.58
N VAL A 432 16.61 2.21 -10.19
CA VAL A 432 15.62 1.64 -9.28
C VAL A 432 14.45 1.12 -10.10
N LEU A 433 14.29 -0.20 -10.17
CA LEU A 433 13.39 -0.88 -11.10
C LEU A 433 12.43 -1.81 -10.36
N ARG A 434 11.19 -1.92 -10.84
CA ARG A 434 10.25 -2.97 -10.41
C ARG A 434 10.69 -4.34 -10.92
N SER A 435 10.10 -5.40 -10.40
CA SER A 435 10.36 -6.79 -10.82
C SER A 435 10.11 -7.04 -12.32
N ASP A 436 9.26 -6.24 -12.97
CA ASP A 436 9.00 -6.31 -14.41
C ASP A 436 9.99 -5.49 -15.27
N GLY A 437 10.87 -4.71 -14.65
CA GLY A 437 11.87 -3.86 -15.31
C GLY A 437 11.41 -2.42 -15.57
N ARG A 438 10.18 -2.03 -15.22
CA ARG A 438 9.75 -0.63 -15.26
C ARG A 438 10.50 0.18 -14.20
N VAL A 439 10.72 1.46 -14.48
CA VAL A 439 11.35 2.38 -13.51
C VAL A 439 10.40 2.64 -12.35
N ALA A 440 10.82 2.31 -11.13
CA ALA A 440 10.07 2.62 -9.91
C ALA A 440 10.34 4.06 -9.46
N ARG A 441 11.64 4.42 -9.41
CA ARG A 441 12.14 5.71 -8.91
C ARG A 441 13.30 6.20 -9.74
N ASN A 442 13.66 7.47 -9.59
CA ASN A 442 14.83 8.00 -10.28
C ASN A 442 16.13 7.31 -9.83
N GLY A 443 17.05 7.17 -10.79
CA GLY A 443 18.38 6.66 -10.49
C GLY A 443 19.28 7.71 -9.84
N PHE A 444 20.21 7.25 -9.00
CA PHE A 444 21.14 8.09 -8.27
C PHE A 444 22.54 7.44 -8.25
N PHE A 445 23.55 8.19 -7.82
CA PHE A 445 24.88 7.64 -7.58
C PHE A 445 24.96 7.15 -6.14
N ALA A 446 25.16 5.85 -5.95
CA ALA A 446 25.37 5.29 -4.62
C ALA A 446 26.83 5.51 -4.21
N SER A 447 27.04 6.25 -3.12
CA SER A 447 28.37 6.53 -2.61
C SER A 447 28.42 6.58 -1.09
N ASP A 448 29.47 6.02 -0.51
CA ASP A 448 29.82 6.19 0.90
C ASP A 448 31.27 6.71 1.02
N PRO A 449 31.52 7.76 1.83
CA PRO A 449 32.84 8.38 1.97
C PRO A 449 33.88 7.49 2.68
N ASN A 450 33.44 6.46 3.41
CA ASN A 450 34.32 5.54 4.12
C ASN A 450 34.91 4.44 3.21
N ALA A 451 34.31 4.23 2.03
CA ALA A 451 34.71 3.20 1.08
C ALA A 451 35.38 3.79 -0.17
N ARG A 452 36.22 2.99 -0.82
CA ARG A 452 36.77 3.31 -2.15
C ARG A 452 35.78 2.87 -3.23
N GLY A 453 35.92 3.39 -4.45
CA GLY A 453 35.10 2.91 -5.56
C GLY A 453 35.31 1.41 -5.82
N ARG A 454 34.23 0.71 -6.17
CA ARG A 454 34.15 -0.75 -6.36
C ARG A 454 34.16 -1.61 -5.10
N GLU A 455 34.30 -1.03 -3.92
CA GLU A 455 34.11 -1.78 -2.67
C GLU A 455 32.61 -2.01 -2.43
N SER A 456 32.26 -3.15 -1.86
CA SER A 456 30.90 -3.40 -1.39
C SER A 456 30.68 -2.64 -0.09
N VAL A 457 29.52 -1.99 0.01
CA VAL A 457 29.10 -1.18 1.17
C VAL A 457 27.68 -1.56 1.54
N GLU A 458 27.40 -1.69 2.84
CA GLU A 458 26.05 -1.84 3.36
C GLU A 458 25.86 -0.94 4.57
N THR A 459 24.77 -0.18 4.60
CA THR A 459 24.38 0.67 5.73
C THR A 459 23.23 0.01 6.48
N ILE A 460 23.44 -0.37 7.74
CA ILE A 460 22.50 -1.15 8.54
C ILE A 460 22.66 -0.83 10.03
N ASP A 461 21.54 -0.74 10.76
CA ASP A 461 21.52 -0.53 12.21
C ASP A 461 21.82 -1.86 12.94
N LEU A 462 23.09 -2.05 13.33
CA LEU A 462 23.56 -3.33 13.87
C LEU A 462 23.22 -3.51 15.33
N ASP A 463 23.15 -2.44 16.12
CA ASP A 463 22.84 -2.51 17.56
C ASP A 463 21.43 -2.04 17.93
N ARG A 464 20.62 -1.66 16.93
CA ARG A 464 19.21 -1.30 17.04
C ARG A 464 18.99 -0.04 17.87
N ASP A 465 19.91 0.90 17.78
CA ASP A 465 19.84 2.18 18.48
C ASP A 465 19.21 3.31 17.62
N GLY A 466 18.90 3.02 16.36
CA GLY A 466 18.36 3.95 15.38
C GLY A 466 19.41 4.73 14.59
N ALA A 467 20.70 4.56 14.88
CA ALA A 467 21.82 5.14 14.13
C ALA A 467 22.54 4.03 13.34
N PRO A 468 22.45 4.04 11.99
CA PRO A 468 23.01 2.94 11.22
C PRO A 468 24.54 2.95 11.19
N GLU A 469 25.14 1.75 11.17
CA GLU A 469 26.54 1.53 10.85
C GLU A 469 26.78 1.26 9.37
N THR A 470 28.00 1.54 8.92
CA THR A 470 28.46 1.21 7.55
C THR A 470 29.42 0.03 7.60
N VAL A 471 29.14 -1.03 6.83
CA VAL A 471 30.05 -2.17 6.62
C VAL A 471 30.68 -2.11 5.24
N THR A 472 32.00 -2.25 5.13
CA THR A 472 32.74 -2.14 3.85
C THR A 472 33.75 -3.26 3.64
N THR A 473 34.12 -3.49 2.37
CA THR A 473 35.20 -4.43 1.97
C THR A 473 36.49 -3.71 1.56
N ASP A 474 37.19 -3.04 2.48
CA ASP A 474 38.41 -2.29 2.15
C ASP A 474 39.67 -3.18 2.20
N GLY A 475 40.24 -3.43 1.01
CA GLY A 475 41.53 -4.12 0.88
C GLY A 475 41.53 -5.55 1.43
N GLY A 476 40.48 -6.33 1.18
CA GLY A 476 40.36 -7.71 1.67
C GLY A 476 40.00 -7.83 3.16
N MET A 477 39.67 -6.71 3.81
CA MET A 477 39.15 -6.64 5.17
C MET A 477 37.65 -6.38 5.15
N ILE A 478 36.96 -6.84 6.19
CA ILE A 478 35.66 -6.27 6.57
C ILE A 478 35.92 -5.17 7.58
N ARG A 479 35.39 -3.97 7.32
CA ARG A 479 35.42 -2.83 8.26
C ARG A 479 34.00 -2.42 8.59
N VAL A 480 33.74 -2.17 9.86
CA VAL A 480 32.47 -1.63 10.36
C VAL A 480 32.76 -0.25 10.92
N TYR A 481 32.06 0.76 10.41
CA TYR A 481 32.17 2.15 10.81
C TYR A 481 30.95 2.53 11.65
N ARG A 482 31.21 3.24 12.74
CA ARG A 482 30.22 3.92 13.56
C ARG A 482 30.62 5.38 13.65
N ASP A 483 29.72 6.29 13.27
CA ASP A 483 30.01 7.72 13.20
C ASP A 483 31.27 8.07 12.38
N GLY A 484 31.51 7.34 11.29
CA GLY A 484 32.70 7.49 10.43
C GLY A 484 34.02 6.97 11.02
N VAL A 485 33.99 6.38 12.23
CA VAL A 485 35.15 5.78 12.89
C VAL A 485 35.08 4.27 12.78
N VAL A 486 36.20 3.61 12.48
CA VAL A 486 36.28 2.14 12.47
C VAL A 486 36.00 1.61 13.88
N PHE A 487 34.84 0.96 14.03
CA PHE A 487 34.38 0.31 15.24
C PHE A 487 34.83 -1.16 15.32
N ARG A 488 34.93 -1.83 14.16
CA ARG A 488 35.46 -3.20 14.01
C ARG A 488 36.18 -3.37 12.69
N GLU A 489 37.20 -4.22 12.69
CA GLU A 489 37.74 -4.77 11.45
C GLU A 489 38.25 -6.20 11.64
N PHE A 490 38.14 -7.02 10.61
CA PHE A 490 38.73 -8.35 10.59
C PHE A 490 39.05 -8.81 9.17
N ALA A 491 39.99 -9.74 9.03
CA ALA A 491 40.38 -10.32 7.75
C ALA A 491 39.71 -11.70 7.59
N PRO A 492 38.62 -11.83 6.80
CA PRO A 492 37.83 -13.07 6.76
C PRO A 492 38.64 -14.28 6.30
N PHE A 493 39.69 -14.04 5.51
CA PHE A 493 40.46 -15.06 4.81
C PHE A 493 41.98 -15.00 5.05
N GLY A 494 42.42 -14.19 6.02
CA GLY A 494 43.84 -14.01 6.36
C GLY A 494 44.47 -12.81 5.67
N ASP A 495 45.35 -13.03 4.69
CA ASP A 495 46.16 -11.97 4.09
C ASP A 495 45.30 -10.99 3.24
N PRO A 496 45.22 -9.70 3.61
CA PRO A 496 44.40 -8.68 2.93
C PRO A 496 44.79 -8.45 1.45
N THR A 497 45.93 -8.96 0.98
CA THR A 497 46.39 -8.76 -0.41
C THR A 497 45.67 -9.60 -1.47
N ARG A 498 44.70 -10.45 -1.09
CA ARG A 498 44.04 -11.41 -2.00
C ARG A 498 42.62 -11.01 -2.45
N GLY A 499 42.53 -10.04 -3.35
CA GLY A 499 41.35 -9.83 -4.22
C GLY A 499 40.14 -9.19 -3.55
N ALA A 500 39.14 -8.79 -4.35
CA ALA A 500 37.91 -8.20 -3.84
C ALA A 500 37.07 -9.23 -3.08
N LEU A 501 36.33 -8.76 -2.08
CA LEU A 501 35.36 -9.54 -1.34
C LEU A 501 33.95 -9.15 -1.79
N ASP A 502 33.01 -10.07 -1.59
CA ASP A 502 31.57 -9.81 -1.65
C ASP A 502 30.96 -10.34 -0.35
N PHE A 503 29.87 -9.74 0.11
CA PHE A 503 29.25 -10.14 1.38
C PHE A 503 27.75 -9.95 1.38
N ALA A 504 27.09 -10.61 2.34
CA ALA A 504 25.70 -10.36 2.69
C ALA A 504 25.53 -10.46 4.20
N ILE A 505 24.73 -9.57 4.79
CA ILE A 505 24.46 -9.49 6.23
C ILE A 505 23.03 -9.96 6.52
N GLY A 506 22.85 -10.73 7.59
CA GLY A 506 21.53 -11.11 8.06
C GLY A 506 21.58 -11.99 9.31
N ASP A 507 20.45 -12.09 10.01
CA ASP A 507 20.25 -13.02 11.13
C ASP A 507 19.99 -14.43 10.57
N LEU A 508 21.07 -15.18 10.36
CA LEU A 508 21.06 -16.47 9.64
C LEU A 508 20.47 -17.60 10.48
N ASP A 509 20.66 -17.55 11.80
CA ASP A 509 20.21 -18.58 12.74
C ASP A 509 19.05 -18.11 13.62
N ARG A 510 18.48 -16.92 13.35
CA ARG A 510 17.31 -16.33 14.01
C ARG A 510 17.51 -16.16 15.52
N ASN A 511 18.75 -15.90 15.95
CA ASN A 511 19.09 -15.70 17.36
C ASN A 511 19.03 -14.21 17.78
N GLY A 512 18.78 -13.31 16.83
CA GLY A 512 18.73 -11.87 17.03
C GLY A 512 20.07 -11.13 16.90
N THR A 513 21.16 -11.82 16.55
CA THR A 513 22.47 -11.26 16.22
C THR A 513 22.70 -11.24 14.71
N TRP A 514 23.57 -10.32 14.26
CA TRP A 514 23.89 -10.20 12.84
C TRP A 514 25.07 -11.11 12.47
N GLU A 515 24.86 -11.96 11.47
CA GLU A 515 25.91 -12.69 10.80
C GLU A 515 26.27 -12.03 9.47
N ILE A 516 27.52 -12.21 9.06
CA ILE A 516 28.02 -11.83 7.75
C ILE A 516 28.54 -13.06 7.03
N VAL A 517 28.04 -13.28 5.82
CA VAL A 517 28.59 -14.25 4.87
C VAL A 517 29.55 -13.51 3.96
N VAL A 518 30.78 -13.99 3.87
CA VAL A 518 31.81 -13.37 3.04
C VAL A 518 32.34 -14.39 2.03
N VAL A 519 32.53 -13.94 0.79
CA VAL A 519 33.10 -14.73 -0.30
C VAL A 519 34.23 -13.99 -1.01
N GLU A 520 35.12 -14.74 -1.62
CA GLU A 520 36.15 -14.19 -2.52
C GLU A 520 35.51 -13.86 -3.89
N ARG A 521 35.35 -12.57 -4.24
CA ARG A 521 34.55 -12.10 -5.40
C ARG A 521 35.20 -12.40 -6.75
N ASP A 522 36.45 -11.98 -6.93
CA ASP A 522 37.10 -12.03 -8.25
C ASP A 522 37.93 -13.30 -8.49
N ARG A 523 38.52 -13.83 -7.41
CA ARG A 523 39.44 -14.97 -7.47
C ARG A 523 39.45 -15.71 -6.15
N GLY A 524 39.23 -17.01 -6.20
CA GLY A 524 39.17 -17.83 -4.99
C GLY A 524 37.98 -18.78 -4.99
N ALA A 525 37.85 -19.53 -3.90
CA ALA A 525 36.87 -20.60 -3.73
C ALA A 525 36.13 -20.54 -2.40
N ARG A 526 36.54 -19.64 -1.51
CA ARG A 526 36.15 -19.71 -0.11
C ARG A 526 34.91 -18.90 0.17
N LEU A 527 34.04 -19.50 0.96
CA LEU A 527 32.93 -18.88 1.66
C LEU A 527 33.14 -19.05 3.17
N GLY A 528 32.95 -17.98 3.93
CA GLY A 528 32.95 -18.00 5.40
C GLY A 528 31.70 -17.37 5.98
N VAL A 529 31.27 -17.86 7.13
CA VAL A 529 30.17 -17.28 7.93
C VAL A 529 30.76 -16.81 9.26
N PHE A 530 30.49 -15.57 9.63
CA PHE A 530 31.06 -14.91 10.80
C PHE A 530 29.97 -14.21 11.59
N ASN A 531 30.14 -14.12 12.91
CA ASN A 531 29.41 -13.12 13.68
C ASN A 531 30.01 -11.75 13.35
N LEU A 532 29.16 -10.80 12.93
CA LEU A 532 29.63 -9.53 12.39
C LEU A 532 30.32 -8.65 13.45
N LEU A 533 29.77 -8.61 14.67
CA LEU A 533 30.29 -7.76 15.75
C LEU A 533 31.53 -8.34 16.46
N GLU A 534 31.61 -9.67 16.56
CA GLU A 534 32.77 -10.36 17.14
C GLU A 534 33.90 -10.59 16.12
N GLY A 535 33.61 -10.56 14.81
CA GLY A 535 34.53 -11.02 13.76
C GLY A 535 34.87 -12.51 13.86
N ARG A 536 34.17 -13.27 14.71
CA ARG A 536 34.43 -14.68 14.98
C ARG A 536 33.78 -15.54 13.92
N ARG A 537 34.57 -16.42 13.30
CA ARG A 537 34.07 -17.39 12.34
C ARG A 537 33.16 -18.43 13.03
N LEU A 538 31.96 -18.62 12.49
CA LEU A 538 30.91 -19.49 13.03
C LEU A 538 30.90 -20.88 12.41
N SER A 539 31.40 -21.03 11.18
CA SER A 539 31.50 -22.31 10.48
C SER A 539 32.85 -22.50 9.80
N PRO A 540 33.33 -23.74 9.57
CA PRO A 540 34.52 -23.94 8.74
C PRO A 540 34.31 -23.34 7.35
N TYR A 541 35.37 -22.95 6.66
CA TYR A 541 35.23 -22.47 5.28
C TYR A 541 34.54 -23.52 4.41
N ARG A 542 33.78 -23.04 3.44
CA ARG A 542 33.12 -23.85 2.42
C ARG A 542 33.70 -23.51 1.06
N THR A 543 33.63 -24.48 0.16
CA THR A 543 34.00 -24.33 -1.26
C THR A 543 32.80 -24.73 -2.10
N PRO A 544 31.80 -23.84 -2.27
CA PRO A 544 30.51 -24.21 -2.85
C PRO A 544 30.61 -24.81 -4.26
N PHE A 545 31.60 -24.37 -5.05
CA PHE A 545 31.87 -24.86 -6.41
C PHE A 545 33.04 -25.86 -6.48
N GLY A 546 33.51 -26.34 -5.33
CA GLY A 546 34.60 -27.31 -5.22
C GLY A 546 35.96 -26.68 -4.87
N PRO A 547 36.90 -27.47 -4.35
CA PRO A 547 38.16 -26.98 -3.78
C PRO A 547 39.15 -26.45 -4.83
N THR A 548 38.99 -26.81 -6.10
CA THR A 548 39.81 -26.35 -7.23
C THR A 548 39.23 -25.13 -7.93
N TRP A 549 38.10 -24.59 -7.43
CA TRP A 549 37.51 -23.39 -7.98
C TRP A 549 38.46 -22.19 -7.83
N ALA A 550 38.49 -21.31 -8.82
CA ALA A 550 39.35 -20.12 -8.79
C ALA A 550 38.65 -18.85 -9.30
N ASN A 551 37.39 -18.97 -9.75
CA ASN A 551 36.71 -17.94 -10.52
C ASN A 551 35.96 -16.93 -9.64
N GLY A 552 36.09 -17.04 -8.31
CA GLY A 552 35.35 -16.22 -7.36
C GLY A 552 33.84 -16.48 -7.39
N MET A 553 33.09 -15.73 -6.60
CA MET A 553 31.63 -15.86 -6.51
C MET A 553 30.96 -14.58 -5.98
N SER A 554 29.68 -14.41 -6.29
CA SER A 554 28.80 -13.43 -5.64
C SER A 554 27.89 -14.12 -4.62
N VAL A 555 27.42 -13.39 -3.60
CA VAL A 555 26.63 -13.94 -2.50
C VAL A 555 25.43 -13.06 -2.14
N ALA A 556 24.32 -13.69 -1.77
CA ALA A 556 23.13 -13.04 -1.21
C ALA A 556 22.48 -13.94 -0.14
N LEU A 557 21.55 -13.39 0.63
CA LEU A 557 20.70 -14.15 1.56
C LEU A 557 19.27 -14.17 1.04
N VAL A 558 18.61 -15.32 1.08
CA VAL A 558 17.22 -15.48 0.61
C VAL A 558 16.34 -16.20 1.62
N ARG A 559 15.14 -15.69 1.83
CA ARG A 559 14.09 -16.29 2.66
C ARG A 559 12.98 -16.86 1.78
N ARG A 560 12.98 -18.20 1.63
CA ARG A 560 12.00 -18.92 0.78
C ARG A 560 10.57 -18.95 1.34
N THR A 561 10.43 -18.74 2.65
CA THR A 561 9.16 -18.63 3.39
C THR A 561 9.39 -17.80 4.66
N PRO A 562 8.40 -17.06 5.17
CA PRO A 562 8.54 -16.26 6.39
C PRO A 562 9.12 -17.03 7.60
N ASP A 563 8.77 -18.31 7.73
CA ASP A 563 9.20 -19.16 8.84
C ASP A 563 10.56 -19.85 8.66
N ALA A 564 11.16 -19.79 7.47
CA ALA A 564 12.42 -20.47 7.19
C ALA A 564 13.62 -19.69 7.72
N PHE A 565 14.67 -20.42 8.12
CA PHE A 565 16.00 -19.83 8.21
C PHE A 565 16.41 -19.28 6.85
N PRO A 566 17.06 -18.10 6.78
CA PRO A 566 17.65 -17.61 5.54
C PRO A 566 18.61 -18.65 4.95
N ALA A 567 18.53 -18.81 3.63
CA ALA A 567 19.46 -19.61 2.84
C ALA A 567 20.52 -18.69 2.24
N ILE A 568 21.73 -19.22 2.03
CA ILE A 568 22.81 -18.49 1.37
C ILE A 568 22.75 -18.82 -0.12
N VAL A 569 22.62 -17.80 -0.96
CA VAL A 569 22.70 -17.93 -2.42
C VAL A 569 24.11 -17.59 -2.85
N VAL A 570 24.73 -18.46 -3.65
CA VAL A 570 26.03 -18.18 -4.27
C VAL A 570 25.96 -18.35 -5.77
N ALA A 571 26.61 -17.44 -6.49
CA ALA A 571 26.62 -17.42 -7.95
C ALA A 571 28.04 -17.47 -8.49
N ALA A 572 28.25 -18.24 -9.56
CA ALA A 572 29.56 -18.45 -10.16
C ALA A 572 30.14 -17.17 -10.77
N GLY A 573 31.40 -16.84 -10.43
CA GLY A 573 32.13 -15.74 -11.06
C GLY A 573 32.64 -16.06 -12.48
N ALA A 574 33.40 -15.11 -13.05
CA ALA A 574 33.80 -15.12 -14.46
C ALA A 574 34.67 -16.33 -14.85
N GLY A 575 34.49 -16.84 -16.07
CA GLY A 575 35.21 -18.00 -16.61
C GLY A 575 34.54 -19.35 -16.37
N ALA A 576 33.45 -19.41 -15.61
CA ALA A 576 32.65 -20.62 -15.38
C ALA A 576 31.24 -20.53 -16.01
N PRO A 577 30.53 -21.65 -16.18
CA PRO A 577 29.09 -21.63 -16.45
C PRO A 577 28.33 -20.82 -15.38
N PRO A 578 27.23 -20.14 -15.75
CA PRO A 578 26.52 -19.19 -14.88
C PRO A 578 25.62 -19.92 -13.87
N GLU A 579 26.23 -20.75 -13.02
CA GLU A 579 25.54 -21.58 -12.05
C GLU A 579 25.27 -20.83 -10.75
N VAL A 580 24.04 -20.94 -10.26
CA VAL A 580 23.59 -20.46 -8.95
C VAL A 580 23.32 -21.66 -8.05
N ARG A 581 23.73 -21.61 -6.78
CA ARG A 581 23.53 -22.66 -5.77
C ARG A 581 22.93 -22.07 -4.49
N LEU A 582 22.06 -22.84 -3.84
CA LEU A 582 21.54 -22.50 -2.51
C LEU A 582 22.19 -23.38 -1.45
N LEU A 583 22.66 -22.74 -0.39
CA LEU A 583 23.23 -23.36 0.79
C LEU A 583 22.34 -23.07 2.01
N ASP A 584 22.41 -23.91 3.04
CA ASP A 584 21.78 -23.62 4.33
C ASP A 584 22.50 -22.47 5.06
N HIS A 585 21.95 -22.04 6.19
CA HIS A 585 22.51 -20.99 7.06
C HIS A 585 23.94 -21.30 7.58
N ARG A 586 24.44 -22.54 7.42
CA ARG A 586 25.79 -22.97 7.80
C ARG A 586 26.72 -23.19 6.59
N GLY A 587 26.24 -22.87 5.39
CA GLY A 587 26.96 -22.98 4.13
C GLY A 587 27.01 -24.39 3.52
N TRP A 588 26.16 -25.33 3.96
CA TRP A 588 26.03 -26.64 3.31
C TRP A 588 25.10 -26.61 2.11
N ALA A 589 25.48 -27.27 1.02
CA ALA A 589 24.65 -27.33 -0.17
C ALA A 589 23.30 -28.00 0.12
N THR A 590 22.21 -27.35 -0.28
CA THR A 590 20.85 -27.89 -0.15
C THR A 590 20.48 -28.87 -1.27
N GLY A 591 21.30 -28.92 -2.32
CA GLY A 591 21.03 -29.65 -3.57
C GLY A 591 20.35 -28.80 -4.65
N VAL A 592 19.81 -27.63 -4.30
CA VAL A 592 19.21 -26.70 -5.27
C VAL A 592 20.32 -25.97 -6.05
N ARG A 593 20.26 -26.07 -7.38
CA ARG A 593 21.15 -25.38 -8.32
C ARG A 593 20.52 -25.22 -9.70
N PHE A 594 20.84 -24.15 -10.39
CA PHE A 594 20.37 -23.89 -11.76
C PHE A 594 21.34 -23.00 -12.53
N LEU A 595 21.14 -22.87 -13.84
CA LEU A 595 21.90 -21.96 -14.69
C LEU A 595 21.08 -20.68 -14.89
N ALA A 596 21.60 -19.53 -14.45
CA ALA A 596 20.91 -18.24 -14.57
C ALA A 596 20.86 -17.73 -16.02
N TYR A 597 21.88 -18.07 -16.83
CA TYR A 597 22.01 -17.67 -18.23
C TYR A 597 22.39 -18.87 -19.13
N ASP A 598 22.60 -18.61 -20.42
CA ASP A 598 23.03 -19.63 -21.38
C ASP A 598 24.26 -20.39 -20.86
N ARG A 599 24.27 -21.72 -21.03
CA ARG A 599 25.35 -22.59 -20.54
C ARG A 599 26.73 -22.21 -21.07
N LYS A 600 26.83 -21.52 -22.21
CA LYS A 600 28.09 -21.05 -22.81
C LYS A 600 28.49 -19.66 -22.33
N PHE A 601 27.64 -18.92 -21.62
CA PHE A 601 27.99 -17.64 -21.02
C PHE A 601 29.08 -17.84 -19.95
N ARG A 602 30.08 -16.96 -19.93
CA ARG A 602 31.26 -17.05 -19.05
C ARG A 602 31.54 -15.74 -18.32
N GLY A 603 30.62 -14.77 -18.36
CA GLY A 603 30.83 -13.45 -17.75
C GLY A 603 30.71 -13.43 -16.22
N GLY A 604 30.25 -14.52 -15.61
CA GLY A 604 29.91 -14.58 -14.19
C GLY A 604 28.48 -14.08 -13.92
N VAL A 605 28.03 -14.24 -12.69
CA VAL A 605 26.69 -13.87 -12.24
C VAL A 605 26.79 -13.09 -10.93
N HIS A 606 26.17 -11.92 -10.90
CA HIS A 606 25.91 -11.14 -9.68
C HIS A 606 24.54 -11.55 -9.14
N VAL A 607 24.41 -11.74 -7.83
CA VAL A 607 23.16 -12.23 -7.23
C VAL A 607 22.72 -11.35 -6.08
N ALA A 608 21.42 -11.12 -6.01
CA ALA A 608 20.71 -10.51 -4.91
C ALA A 608 19.43 -11.31 -4.63
N ALA A 609 18.77 -11.02 -3.52
CA ALA A 609 17.50 -11.61 -3.18
C ALA A 609 16.67 -10.66 -2.32
N GLY A 610 15.35 -10.79 -2.44
CA GLY A 610 14.37 -9.99 -1.73
C GLY A 610 12.97 -10.26 -2.30
N ASP A 611 11.93 -9.93 -1.54
CA ASP A 611 10.53 -10.10 -1.93
C ASP A 611 10.16 -8.99 -2.91
N THR A 612 9.98 -9.30 -4.19
CA THR A 612 9.79 -8.31 -5.26
C THR A 612 8.34 -8.20 -5.74
N ASP A 613 7.44 -9.02 -5.19
CA ASP A 613 6.02 -9.04 -5.52
C ASP A 613 5.07 -9.00 -4.31
N GLY A 614 5.62 -8.95 -3.10
CA GLY A 614 4.92 -8.70 -1.85
C GLY A 614 4.19 -9.92 -1.31
N ASP A 615 4.51 -11.13 -1.78
CA ASP A 615 3.84 -12.37 -1.38
C ASP A 615 4.39 -12.97 -0.05
N GLY A 616 5.42 -12.34 0.52
CA GLY A 616 6.11 -12.75 1.74
C GLY A 616 7.21 -13.81 1.51
N ARG A 617 7.48 -14.18 0.26
CA ARG A 617 8.59 -15.05 -0.16
C ARG A 617 9.54 -14.20 -1.00
N GLU A 618 10.83 -14.47 -0.87
CA GLU A 618 11.83 -13.70 -1.60
C GLU A 618 12.17 -14.36 -2.94
N GLU A 619 12.42 -13.54 -3.95
CA GLU A 619 12.97 -13.93 -5.25
C GLU A 619 14.51 -13.95 -5.22
N ILE A 620 15.09 -14.67 -6.17
CA ILE A 620 16.50 -14.58 -6.52
C ILE A 620 16.63 -13.72 -7.77
N VAL A 621 17.33 -12.60 -7.65
CA VAL A 621 17.61 -11.69 -8.75
C VAL A 621 19.05 -11.87 -9.21
N THR A 622 19.26 -12.07 -10.51
CA THR A 622 20.59 -12.23 -11.08
C THR A 622 20.89 -11.15 -12.11
N GLY A 623 22.11 -10.61 -12.07
CA GLY A 623 22.70 -9.73 -13.09
C GLY A 623 23.81 -10.44 -13.86
N ALA A 624 23.83 -10.28 -15.18
CA ALA A 624 24.88 -10.85 -16.01
C ALA A 624 26.19 -10.05 -15.82
N GLY A 625 27.29 -10.75 -15.57
CA GLY A 625 28.61 -10.12 -15.43
C GLY A 625 29.26 -9.71 -16.76
N LEU A 626 30.58 -9.48 -16.71
CA LEU A 626 31.38 -8.93 -17.80
C LEU A 626 31.21 -9.69 -19.14
N GLY A 627 31.07 -8.95 -20.24
CA GLY A 627 30.84 -9.50 -21.57
C GLY A 627 29.37 -9.86 -21.84
N GLY A 628 28.51 -9.89 -20.82
CA GLY A 628 27.07 -9.93 -20.94
C GLY A 628 26.46 -8.53 -21.11
N GLY A 629 25.25 -8.47 -21.67
CA GLY A 629 24.43 -7.27 -21.56
C GLY A 629 24.01 -6.98 -20.10
N PRO A 630 23.45 -5.80 -19.79
CA PRO A 630 22.91 -5.48 -18.46
C PRO A 630 21.59 -6.25 -18.20
N HIS A 631 21.62 -7.56 -18.38
CA HIS A 631 20.47 -8.45 -18.39
C HIS A 631 20.20 -8.91 -16.96
N VAL A 632 19.05 -8.52 -16.44
CA VAL A 632 18.53 -8.93 -15.14
C VAL A 632 17.51 -10.04 -15.34
N ARG A 633 17.51 -11.02 -14.45
CA ARG A 633 16.53 -12.11 -14.38
C ARG A 633 16.05 -12.30 -12.96
N VAL A 634 14.75 -12.49 -12.79
CA VAL A 634 14.10 -12.71 -11.50
C VAL A 634 13.54 -14.12 -11.46
N PHE A 635 13.92 -14.88 -10.44
CA PHE A 635 13.52 -16.27 -10.25
C PHE A 635 12.81 -16.44 -8.91
N ASP A 636 11.76 -17.24 -8.89
CA ASP A 636 11.16 -17.71 -7.64
C ASP A 636 12.18 -18.55 -6.86
N ALA A 637 12.45 -18.20 -5.60
CA ALA A 637 13.48 -18.91 -4.82
C ALA A 637 13.07 -20.34 -4.41
N ALA A 638 11.77 -20.65 -4.39
CA ALA A 638 11.25 -21.96 -4.04
C ALA A 638 11.23 -22.90 -5.26
N THR A 639 10.68 -22.46 -6.39
CA THR A 639 10.48 -23.27 -7.60
C THR A 639 11.64 -23.16 -8.60
N GLN A 640 12.44 -22.10 -8.53
CA GLN A 640 13.47 -21.71 -9.52
C GLN A 640 12.89 -21.33 -10.88
N GLU A 641 11.59 -21.09 -10.97
CA GLU A 641 10.95 -20.64 -12.20
C GLU A 641 11.32 -19.18 -12.49
N LEU A 642 11.62 -18.89 -13.77
CA LEU A 642 11.87 -17.53 -14.22
C LEU A 642 10.55 -16.75 -14.22
N ARG A 643 10.47 -15.70 -13.41
CA ARG A 643 9.32 -14.79 -13.31
C ARG A 643 9.38 -13.70 -14.37
N SER A 644 10.53 -13.04 -14.50
CA SER A 644 10.73 -11.93 -15.42
C SER A 644 12.20 -11.82 -15.87
N GLN A 645 12.43 -11.08 -16.96
CA GLN A 645 13.77 -10.72 -17.41
C GLN A 645 13.73 -9.44 -18.25
N PHE A 646 14.75 -8.60 -18.11
CA PHE A 646 14.84 -7.32 -18.81
C PHE A 646 16.29 -6.83 -18.91
N PHE A 647 16.53 -5.80 -19.73
CA PHE A 647 17.81 -5.10 -19.76
C PHE A 647 17.69 -3.81 -18.93
N ALA A 648 18.43 -3.72 -17.83
CA ALA A 648 18.36 -2.57 -16.92
C ALA A 648 18.97 -1.29 -17.52
N PHE A 649 19.90 -1.45 -18.46
CA PHE A 649 20.52 -0.36 -19.23
C PHE A 649 20.46 -0.69 -20.72
N ALA A 650 20.97 0.21 -21.56
CA ALA A 650 21.00 0.01 -23.00
C ALA A 650 21.64 -1.34 -23.38
N SER A 651 20.88 -2.15 -24.11
CA SER A 651 21.12 -3.59 -24.30
C SER A 651 22.43 -3.92 -25.03
N GLU A 652 23.02 -2.95 -25.73
CA GLU A 652 24.30 -3.05 -26.45
C GLU A 652 25.52 -2.90 -25.55
N ARG A 653 25.36 -2.41 -24.33
CA ARG A 653 26.45 -2.39 -23.35
C ARG A 653 26.87 -3.81 -22.99
N ARG A 654 28.16 -4.02 -22.77
CA ARG A 654 28.76 -5.34 -22.45
C ARG A 654 29.51 -5.36 -21.12
N GLY A 655 29.27 -4.35 -20.28
CA GLY A 655 29.89 -4.21 -18.97
C GLY A 655 29.30 -5.14 -17.90
N GLY A 656 28.14 -5.75 -18.17
CA GLY A 656 27.33 -6.44 -17.17
C GLY A 656 26.52 -5.48 -16.29
N VAL A 657 25.91 -6.02 -15.24
CA VAL A 657 25.12 -5.30 -14.24
C VAL A 657 25.23 -5.99 -12.88
N ASP A 658 25.58 -5.21 -11.85
CA ASP A 658 25.48 -5.63 -10.45
C ASP A 658 24.01 -5.42 -9.99
N VAL A 659 23.53 -6.22 -9.04
CA VAL A 659 22.14 -6.17 -8.57
C VAL A 659 22.07 -6.16 -7.04
N ALA A 660 21.10 -5.44 -6.48
CA ALA A 660 20.63 -5.53 -5.10
C ALA A 660 19.08 -5.47 -5.09
N VAL A 661 18.43 -5.84 -3.99
CA VAL A 661 16.97 -5.77 -3.86
C VAL A 661 16.61 -5.12 -2.52
N ALA A 662 16.02 -3.93 -2.56
CA ALA A 662 15.60 -3.19 -1.38
C ALA A 662 14.26 -2.50 -1.63
N ASP A 663 13.38 -2.49 -0.63
CA ASP A 663 12.18 -1.65 -0.63
C ASP A 663 12.61 -0.19 -0.38
N LEU A 664 12.70 0.59 -1.46
CA LEU A 664 13.18 1.97 -1.43
C LEU A 664 12.05 2.98 -1.53
N ASP A 665 10.86 2.59 -1.97
CA ASP A 665 9.68 3.47 -1.99
C ASP A 665 8.65 3.18 -0.88
N GLY A 666 8.85 2.13 -0.10
CA GLY A 666 8.03 1.76 1.04
C GLY A 666 6.75 1.02 0.66
N ASP A 667 6.57 0.63 -0.61
CA ASP A 667 5.36 -0.06 -1.07
C ASP A 667 5.27 -1.52 -0.58
N GLY A 668 6.31 -1.99 0.11
CA GLY A 668 6.48 -3.32 0.69
C GLY A 668 6.91 -4.39 -0.31
N ASN A 669 7.09 -4.04 -1.58
CA ASN A 669 7.82 -4.84 -2.54
C ASN A 669 9.26 -4.30 -2.63
N GLY A 670 10.21 -5.17 -2.92
CA GLY A 670 11.60 -4.81 -3.11
C GLY A 670 11.86 -4.33 -4.54
N GLU A 671 12.41 -3.13 -4.68
CA GLU A 671 12.94 -2.64 -5.94
C GLU A 671 14.27 -3.33 -6.27
N ILE A 672 14.43 -3.68 -7.54
CA ILE A 672 15.69 -4.14 -8.11
C ILE A 672 16.59 -2.95 -8.39
N LEU A 673 17.72 -2.91 -7.70
CA LEU A 673 18.75 -1.89 -7.84
C LEU A 673 19.79 -2.39 -8.84
N ALA A 674 19.67 -1.91 -10.08
CA ALA A 674 20.60 -2.24 -11.14
C ALA A 674 21.77 -1.25 -11.15
N MET A 675 22.95 -1.73 -10.75
CA MET A 675 24.16 -0.94 -10.60
C MET A 675 25.02 -1.02 -11.87
N SER A 676 25.46 0.13 -12.37
CA SER A 676 26.28 0.21 -13.57
C SER A 676 27.68 -0.36 -13.34
N ALA A 677 28.22 -1.08 -14.32
CA ALA A 677 29.61 -1.57 -14.27
C ALA A 677 30.67 -0.44 -14.24
N THR A 678 30.31 0.77 -14.69
CA THR A 678 31.16 1.95 -14.59
C THR A 678 31.05 2.54 -13.19
N VAL A 679 32.21 2.82 -12.57
CA VAL A 679 32.30 3.45 -11.26
C VAL A 679 32.88 4.85 -11.43
N LEU A 680 32.21 5.85 -10.86
CA LEU A 680 32.78 7.16 -10.65
C LEU A 680 33.55 7.14 -9.33
N THR A 681 34.87 7.17 -9.41
CA THR A 681 35.71 7.48 -8.26
C THR A 681 35.91 8.98 -8.22
N ALA A 682 35.35 9.67 -7.23
CA ALA A 682 35.92 10.95 -6.83
C ALA A 682 37.38 10.67 -6.45
N ALA A 683 38.32 11.39 -7.06
CA ALA A 683 39.74 11.32 -6.68
C ALA A 683 39.87 11.92 -5.27
N TYR A 684 39.61 11.11 -4.25
CA TYR A 684 40.01 11.41 -2.89
C TYR A 684 41.46 10.95 -2.73
N ASP A 685 42.40 11.84 -3.03
CA ASP A 685 43.73 11.78 -2.41
C ASP A 685 43.49 11.91 -0.90
N ARG A 686 43.80 10.86 -0.14
CA ARG A 686 43.93 10.93 1.33
C ARG A 686 45.29 11.49 1.71
#